data_AF-A0A2V2RZ23-F1
#
_entry.id   AF-A0A2V2RZ23-F1
#
_cell.length_a   1.000
_cell.length_b   1.000
_cell.length_c   1.000
_cell.angle_alpha   90.00
_cell.angle_beta   90.00
_cell.angle_gamma   90.00
#
_symmetry.space_group_name_H-M   'P 1'
#
loop_
_entity.id
_entity.type
_entity.pdbx_description
1 polymer ?
#
loop_
_entity_poly.entity_id
_entity_poly.type
_entity_poly.pdbx_seq_one_letter_code
_entity_poly.pdbx_strand_id
1 'polypeptide(L)'
;MKPLTLSYPSMLPNAATKMRREACLNQRGPGQRLARLGATAVVRLRLLAALLCIVFGVRSTQAFSIYGPKEGFHTQTLGYIIYLTDLPLPDGSGWLVFTPGDFSSAPHNIGEGFRWNIPDLYYTYDETFLRYFGDSGVQAVDSAVAMLNNLDNVDNYSPSLSEFPFEELRYNYTARDLGMFDVRSAALEVLLERLGLADPQHWVWCMRAKFLLPGLSCPNYDYEVIQRNFDPLTWVPTGYINGNLFTYVVFQVCPPDLLGDFTEAEVASVDQVGGVYATAVATPKIHFPKPLWMGSFHTSLTVDDVGGLRHLYSTNTLAWEAMPANTTLIVTNTTQGRLLTTSNLTLFSQQAAVTNAAGLQALYPGLIISASTNWAITVPEPVYTAIATNSPYDPAGAAPHLVIVTNYVLTPEIRYQHTFANLVTFRVVNGAWTAIPITTLSNYMGHGFGTAVTLVATNGPYDAPGSQPATNIFQHSFLTNEVVGDFAILPTNSCGFQIQYPLLTNVVANSNLVFSLTAGVGITNGGGTNVTLLSSNSFVATALFDYYTNHTFWVYDVNCLVATNAIGLRPGIGKINFHRKDFDSLLGRFFSPITNYYTLTELTNNQFVDRTVFRVVTQPDVNFTAADLAAPFPEIVTVARTAPNFDSTATPPGEVGPGTIEGPVTFAFNKVGPTFINGTYPVFLDEEGAIQDFIWASFDGSANDPITYPVGTSITNLLNQVPMAILPPVLPAASISAGPYSAQLSGTGGQPPYTFSISPGSLDLPAGLTLGTDGSISGTPQNAGVYSFTIRMTDAFFRFVDRTYAFSVTP
;
A
#
# COMPACT_ATOMS: atom_id res chain seq x y z
N MET A 1 -47.20 -9.51 85.15
CA MET A 1 -48.31 -10.36 84.66
C MET A 1 -49.04 -9.60 83.57
N LYS A 2 -49.29 -10.24 82.42
CA LYS A 2 -50.22 -9.82 81.34
C LYS A 2 -51.64 -9.51 81.91
N PRO A 3 -52.60 -8.83 81.21
CA PRO A 3 -52.77 -8.76 79.73
C PRO A 3 -53.41 -7.46 79.11
N LEU A 4 -53.54 -7.48 77.76
CA LEU A 4 -54.64 -7.02 76.87
C LEU A 4 -54.77 -5.56 76.31
N THR A 5 -54.46 -5.48 74.99
CA THR A 5 -55.23 -4.93 73.82
C THR A 5 -55.48 -3.44 73.50
N LEU A 6 -55.06 -3.10 72.25
CA LEU A 6 -55.70 -2.32 71.16
C LEU A 6 -55.90 -0.79 71.27
N SER A 7 -55.19 0.00 70.43
CA SER A 7 -55.75 0.71 69.25
C SER A 7 -54.82 1.84 68.74
N TYR A 8 -54.71 1.97 67.41
CA TYR A 8 -53.93 2.96 66.63
C TYR A 8 -54.58 4.37 66.65
N PRO A 9 -53.80 5.47 66.46
CA PRO A 9 -53.72 6.07 65.13
C PRO A 9 -52.36 6.66 64.72
N SER A 10 -52.25 6.93 63.42
CA SER A 10 -51.15 7.47 62.62
C SER A 10 -50.46 8.75 63.13
N MET A 11 -49.12 8.75 63.15
CA MET A 11 -48.27 9.95 63.01
C MET A 11 -46.93 9.59 62.32
N LEU A 12 -46.67 10.21 61.16
CA LEU A 12 -45.34 10.49 60.59
C LEU A 12 -44.68 11.63 61.41
N PRO A 13 -43.33 11.77 61.52
CA PRO A 13 -42.48 12.07 60.35
C PRO A 13 -41.02 11.59 60.37
N ASN A 14 -40.39 11.71 59.19
CA ASN A 14 -38.96 11.87 58.90
C ASN A 14 -38.02 10.65 59.04
N ALA A 15 -37.50 10.19 57.90
CA ALA A 15 -36.07 10.36 57.58
C ALA A 15 -35.75 9.84 56.15
N ALA A 16 -35.56 10.78 55.21
CA ALA A 16 -34.57 10.60 54.16
C ALA A 16 -33.18 10.44 54.84
N THR A 17 -32.17 9.79 54.28
CA THR A 17 -31.57 10.17 53.00
C THR A 17 -30.57 9.12 52.54
N LYS A 18 -30.59 8.89 51.22
CA LYS A 18 -29.55 8.37 50.33
C LYS A 18 -28.29 9.27 50.41
N MET A 19 -27.14 8.72 49.98
CA MET A 19 -25.78 9.30 49.83
C MET A 19 -24.81 9.06 51.01
N ARG A 20 -23.79 8.23 50.75
CA ARG A 20 -22.44 8.39 51.30
C ARG A 20 -21.42 8.16 50.19
N ARG A 21 -20.75 9.24 49.79
CA ARG A 21 -19.42 9.25 49.18
C ARG A 21 -18.40 9.68 50.24
N GLU A 22 -17.24 9.06 50.13
CA GLU A 22 -15.90 9.59 50.41
C GLU A 22 -15.61 10.20 51.80
N ALA A 23 -14.77 9.48 52.55
CA ALA A 23 -13.84 10.06 53.50
C ALA A 23 -12.53 9.28 53.47
N CYS A 24 -11.44 9.93 53.02
CA CYS A 24 -10.20 10.00 53.78
C CYS A 24 -9.23 11.00 53.12
N LEU A 25 -9.06 12.17 53.75
CA LEU A 25 -7.75 12.71 54.17
C LEU A 25 -7.97 14.02 54.96
N ASN A 26 -7.53 13.99 56.23
CA ASN A 26 -7.51 15.11 57.16
C ASN A 26 -6.37 16.09 56.83
N GLN A 27 -6.58 17.40 57.04
CA GLN A 27 -5.77 18.25 57.94
C GLN A 27 -6.40 19.67 58.13
N ARG A 28 -6.05 20.31 59.26
CA ARG A 28 -6.82 21.30 60.06
C ARG A 28 -6.68 22.79 59.66
N GLY A 29 -7.62 23.65 60.09
CA GLY A 29 -7.36 25.09 60.39
C GLY A 29 -8.59 26.04 60.37
N PRO A 30 -8.83 26.91 61.38
CA PRO A 30 -10.11 27.61 61.59
C PRO A 30 -10.18 29.04 61.01
N GLY A 31 -11.33 29.43 60.44
CA GLY A 31 -11.54 30.79 59.90
C GLY A 31 -12.97 31.12 59.50
N GLN A 32 -13.97 30.74 60.30
CA GLN A 32 -15.37 31.15 60.08
C GLN A 32 -15.74 32.37 60.91
N ARG A 33 -15.65 33.58 60.35
CA ARG A 33 -16.44 34.76 60.79
C ARG A 33 -16.58 35.81 59.68
N LEU A 34 -17.11 35.44 58.50
CA LEU A 34 -17.53 36.42 57.47
C LEU A 34 -18.67 35.91 56.56
N ALA A 35 -19.40 34.87 56.97
CA ALA A 35 -20.52 34.31 56.21
C ALA A 35 -21.87 34.82 56.75
N ARG A 36 -22.28 36.03 56.35
CA ARG A 36 -23.72 36.39 56.40
C ARG A 36 -24.19 37.49 55.43
N LEU A 37 -23.32 37.99 54.54
CA LEU A 37 -23.70 38.95 53.49
C LEU A 37 -23.54 38.42 52.04
N GLY A 38 -23.07 37.18 51.83
CA GLY A 38 -22.79 36.62 50.50
C GLY A 38 -23.85 35.70 49.89
N ALA A 39 -24.89 35.32 50.62
CA ALA A 39 -25.79 34.24 50.16
C ALA A 39 -26.75 34.67 49.02
N THR A 40 -27.15 35.94 48.95
CA THR A 40 -28.10 36.42 47.93
C THR A 40 -27.43 36.85 46.62
N ALA A 41 -26.15 37.24 46.65
CA ALA A 41 -25.37 37.53 45.43
C ALA A 41 -24.94 36.24 44.71
N VAL A 42 -24.59 35.19 45.46
CA VAL A 42 -24.13 33.90 44.90
C VAL A 42 -25.25 33.15 44.17
N VAL A 43 -26.51 33.28 44.58
CA VAL A 43 -27.64 32.64 43.88
C VAL A 43 -27.93 33.32 42.54
N ARG A 44 -27.86 34.66 42.45
CA ARG A 44 -28.02 35.38 41.17
C ARG A 44 -26.82 35.19 40.23
N LEU A 45 -25.59 35.08 40.76
CA LEU A 45 -24.40 34.78 39.96
C LEU A 45 -24.41 33.33 39.44
N ARG A 46 -24.92 32.37 40.22
CA ARG A 46 -25.09 30.97 39.78
C ARG A 46 -26.22 30.79 38.78
N LEU A 47 -27.31 31.56 38.88
CA LEU A 47 -28.37 31.56 37.86
C LEU A 47 -27.93 32.26 36.57
N LEU A 48 -27.16 33.35 36.64
CA LEU A 48 -26.56 33.96 35.45
C LEU A 48 -25.47 33.08 34.83
N ALA A 49 -24.63 32.40 35.61
CA ALA A 49 -23.66 31.44 35.10
C ALA A 49 -24.32 30.18 34.52
N ALA A 50 -25.41 29.70 35.12
CA ALA A 50 -26.21 28.62 34.54
C ALA A 50 -26.93 29.05 33.25
N LEU A 51 -27.44 30.28 33.17
CA LEU A 51 -28.00 30.82 31.91
C LEU A 51 -26.92 31.07 30.86
N LEU A 52 -25.71 31.51 31.24
CA LEU A 52 -24.58 31.69 30.31
C LEU A 52 -24.06 30.34 29.80
N CYS A 53 -24.04 29.29 30.63
CA CYS A 53 -23.70 27.94 30.20
C CYS A 53 -24.76 27.30 29.30
N ILE A 54 -26.04 27.69 29.43
CA ILE A 54 -27.10 27.27 28.50
C ILE A 54 -27.01 28.01 27.15
N VAL A 55 -26.38 29.19 27.11
CA VAL A 55 -26.22 30.00 25.89
C VAL A 55 -24.85 29.78 25.18
N PHE A 56 -23.85 29.20 25.86
CA PHE A 56 -22.50 28.96 25.28
C PHE A 56 -21.97 27.52 25.39
N GLY A 57 -22.76 26.56 25.86
CA GLY A 57 -22.41 25.15 25.70
C GLY A 57 -22.61 24.74 24.24
N VAL A 58 -21.66 25.07 23.36
CA VAL A 58 -21.58 24.43 22.04
C VAL A 58 -21.41 22.96 22.32
N ARG A 59 -22.49 22.19 22.17
CA ARG A 59 -22.41 20.74 22.30
C ARG A 59 -21.55 20.25 21.15
N SER A 60 -20.59 19.38 21.46
CA SER A 60 -19.89 18.61 20.45
C SER A 60 -20.94 17.91 19.56
N THR A 61 -20.73 17.94 18.26
CA THR A 61 -21.62 17.31 17.26
C THR A 61 -20.87 16.30 16.41
N GLN A 62 -19.64 15.97 16.78
CA GLN A 62 -18.64 15.33 15.94
C GLN A 62 -17.78 14.45 16.82
N ALA A 63 -17.34 13.31 16.32
CA ALA A 63 -16.45 12.43 17.03
C ALA A 63 -15.59 11.57 16.11
N PHE A 64 -14.33 11.41 16.50
CA PHE A 64 -13.45 10.40 15.94
C PHE A 64 -12.93 9.49 17.05
N SER A 65 -12.50 8.28 16.66
CA SER A 65 -11.76 7.37 17.53
C SER A 65 -10.44 6.99 16.88
N ILE A 66 -9.45 6.63 17.71
CA ILE A 66 -8.08 6.37 17.26
C ILE A 66 -7.76 4.90 17.45
N TYR A 67 -7.11 4.31 16.46
CA TYR A 67 -6.82 2.88 16.34
C TYR A 67 -5.39 2.54 16.79
N GLY A 68 -5.22 1.43 17.49
CA GLY A 68 -3.92 0.92 17.94
C GLY A 68 -3.98 -0.51 18.46
N PRO A 69 -2.87 -1.06 19.00
CA PRO A 69 -2.81 -2.41 19.55
C PRO A 69 -3.68 -2.56 20.81
N LYS A 70 -4.07 -3.78 21.16
CA LYS A 70 -4.89 -4.02 22.36
C LYS A 70 -4.14 -3.71 23.66
N GLU A 71 -4.80 -2.99 24.55
CA GLU A 71 -4.39 -2.82 25.95
C GLU A 71 -4.72 -4.07 26.78
N GLY A 72 -4.09 -4.22 27.95
CA GLY A 72 -4.22 -5.42 28.78
C GLY A 72 -5.65 -5.75 29.26
N PHE A 73 -6.55 -4.76 29.32
CA PHE A 73 -7.95 -4.98 29.67
C PHE A 73 -8.88 -5.17 28.45
N HIS A 74 -8.37 -5.10 27.21
CA HIS A 74 -9.12 -5.39 25.99
C HIS A 74 -9.33 -6.90 25.80
N THR A 75 -10.02 -7.51 26.78
CA THR A 75 -10.24 -8.95 26.88
C THR A 75 -11.64 -9.31 26.42
N GLN A 76 -11.79 -10.57 25.99
CA GLN A 76 -13.10 -11.13 25.65
C GLN A 76 -14.06 -11.02 26.84
N THR A 77 -13.62 -11.36 28.06
CA THR A 77 -14.43 -11.27 29.29
C THR A 77 -15.02 -9.88 29.57
N LEU A 78 -14.37 -8.81 29.11
CA LEU A 78 -14.81 -7.42 29.30
C LEU A 78 -15.60 -6.84 28.13
N GLY A 79 -15.79 -7.54 27.02
CA GLY A 79 -16.65 -7.04 25.95
C GLY A 79 -15.94 -6.49 24.74
N TYR A 80 -14.65 -6.78 24.56
CA TYR A 80 -13.93 -6.46 23.32
C TYR A 80 -14.14 -7.55 22.25
N ILE A 81 -15.38 -8.02 22.16
CA ILE A 81 -15.95 -8.83 21.09
C ILE A 81 -17.23 -8.08 20.69
N ILE A 82 -17.44 -7.86 19.39
CA ILE A 82 -18.68 -7.28 18.85
C ILE A 82 -19.76 -8.34 18.98
N TYR A 83 -20.90 -7.98 19.57
CA TYR A 83 -22.16 -8.67 19.39
C TYR A 83 -23.11 -7.75 18.61
N LEU A 84 -23.40 -8.09 17.36
CA LEU A 84 -24.34 -7.30 16.55
C LEU A 84 -25.79 -7.59 16.99
N THR A 85 -26.25 -7.00 18.09
CA THR A 85 -27.65 -7.08 18.54
C THR A 85 -28.51 -5.91 18.01
N ASP A 86 -28.52 -5.68 16.69
CA ASP A 86 -29.43 -4.67 16.09
C ASP A 86 -30.80 -5.23 15.66
N LEU A 87 -31.04 -6.54 15.80
CA LEU A 87 -32.39 -7.08 15.74
C LEU A 87 -32.82 -7.50 17.14
N PRO A 88 -33.39 -6.59 17.97
CA PRO A 88 -34.39 -7.06 18.88
C PRO A 88 -35.55 -7.52 17.98
N LEU A 89 -35.65 -8.84 17.76
CA LEU A 89 -36.98 -9.38 17.54
C LEU A 89 -37.86 -8.84 18.69
N PRO A 90 -39.15 -8.54 18.47
CA PRO A 90 -40.03 -7.98 19.50
C PRO A 90 -40.11 -8.81 20.80
N ASP A 91 -39.52 -10.01 20.82
CA ASP A 91 -39.38 -10.92 21.94
C ASP A 91 -38.01 -10.88 22.66
N GLY A 92 -37.07 -10.04 22.23
CA GLY A 92 -35.74 -9.89 22.83
C GLY A 92 -34.70 -10.94 22.40
N SER A 93 -34.96 -11.74 21.35
CA SER A 93 -33.97 -12.69 20.81
C SER A 93 -33.12 -12.08 19.70
N GLY A 94 -32.04 -11.39 20.07
CA GLY A 94 -30.97 -11.01 19.13
C GLY A 94 -30.00 -12.18 18.91
N TRP A 95 -29.51 -12.37 17.69
CA TRP A 95 -28.50 -13.40 17.39
C TRP A 95 -27.08 -12.87 17.64
N LEU A 96 -26.25 -13.69 18.27
CA LEU A 96 -24.87 -13.40 18.66
C LEU A 96 -23.94 -13.70 17.46
N VAL A 97 -23.14 -12.72 17.03
CA VAL A 97 -22.18 -12.88 15.92
C VAL A 97 -20.76 -12.65 16.46
N PHE A 98 -19.79 -13.50 16.12
CA PHE A 98 -18.43 -13.47 16.65
C PHE A 98 -17.40 -13.44 15.52
N THR A 99 -16.60 -12.37 15.39
CA THR A 99 -15.47 -12.35 14.43
C THR A 99 -14.09 -12.29 15.09
N PRO A 100 -13.20 -13.28 14.91
CA PRO A 100 -11.84 -13.21 15.46
C PRO A 100 -10.93 -12.09 14.88
N GLY A 101 -11.30 -11.47 13.75
CA GLY A 101 -10.43 -10.58 12.95
C GLY A 101 -10.56 -9.07 13.19
N ASP A 102 -11.70 -8.57 13.65
CA ASP A 102 -11.92 -7.14 13.95
C ASP A 102 -11.18 -6.68 15.23
N PHE A 103 -10.52 -7.61 15.93
CA PHE A 103 -10.03 -7.43 17.30
C PHE A 103 -8.54 -7.64 17.47
N SER A 104 -7.70 -7.46 16.45
CA SER A 104 -6.25 -7.33 16.70
C SER A 104 -5.87 -5.97 17.29
N SER A 105 -6.82 -5.04 17.32
CA SER A 105 -6.68 -3.63 17.64
C SER A 105 -7.86 -3.14 18.47
N ALA A 106 -7.77 -1.91 18.98
CA ALA A 106 -8.75 -1.31 19.87
C ALA A 106 -8.62 0.22 19.90
N PRO A 107 -9.60 0.95 20.46
CA PRO A 107 -9.53 2.40 20.56
C PRO A 107 -8.57 2.86 21.66
N HIS A 108 -7.89 4.00 21.44
CA HIS A 108 -6.86 4.56 22.33
C HIS A 108 -7.21 5.95 22.88
N ASN A 109 -6.44 6.43 23.87
CA ASN A 109 -6.65 7.76 24.42
C ASN A 109 -6.08 8.79 23.46
N ILE A 110 -6.51 10.05 23.63
CA ILE A 110 -5.86 11.17 22.96
C ILE A 110 -4.35 11.17 23.30
N GLY A 111 -3.49 11.26 22.28
CA GLY A 111 -2.04 11.19 22.45
C GLY A 111 -1.42 9.79 22.48
N GLU A 112 -2.21 8.71 22.58
CA GLU A 112 -1.74 7.32 22.50
C GLU A 112 -1.92 6.71 21.09
N GLY A 113 -2.26 7.54 20.10
CA GLY A 113 -2.56 7.11 18.74
C GLY A 113 -1.38 6.52 17.98
N PHE A 114 -1.67 5.54 17.11
CA PHE A 114 -0.70 5.01 16.16
C PHE A 114 -0.94 5.61 14.78
N ARG A 115 0.14 6.00 14.09
CA ARG A 115 0.06 6.61 12.75
C ARG A 115 1.18 6.14 11.83
N TRP A 116 1.01 6.33 10.54
CA TRP A 116 2.12 6.18 9.60
C TRP A 116 3.03 7.40 9.66
N ASN A 117 4.33 7.20 9.67
CA ASN A 117 5.31 8.28 9.51
C ASN A 117 6.03 8.21 8.17
N ILE A 118 5.36 7.62 7.16
CA ILE A 118 5.82 7.52 5.78
C ILE A 118 4.87 8.36 4.92
N PRO A 119 5.35 9.42 4.26
CA PRO A 119 4.50 10.32 3.48
C PRO A 119 4.01 9.70 2.16
N ASP A 120 4.69 8.68 1.64
CA ASP A 120 4.29 7.98 0.42
C ASP A 120 4.14 6.49 0.68
N LEU A 121 2.91 6.00 0.55
CA LEU A 121 2.55 4.59 0.63
C LEU A 121 2.30 4.02 -0.76
N TYR A 122 2.69 2.77 -0.97
CA TYR A 122 2.50 2.08 -2.24
C TYR A 122 1.40 1.03 -2.13
N TYR A 123 0.43 1.05 -3.04
CA TYR A 123 -0.64 0.06 -3.08
C TYR A 123 -0.70 -0.70 -4.41
N THR A 124 -1.33 -1.88 -4.38
CA THR A 124 -1.45 -2.74 -5.55
C THR A 124 -2.64 -3.70 -5.47
N TYR A 125 -2.83 -4.46 -6.55
CA TYR A 125 -3.83 -5.52 -6.70
C TYR A 125 -3.12 -6.83 -7.02
N ASP A 126 -3.51 -7.92 -6.37
CA ASP A 126 -3.04 -9.24 -6.74
C ASP A 126 -3.85 -9.85 -7.90
N GLU A 127 -3.36 -10.96 -8.43
CA GLU A 127 -4.02 -11.68 -9.53
C GLU A 127 -5.45 -12.11 -9.18
N THR A 128 -5.73 -12.42 -7.91
CA THR A 128 -7.06 -12.86 -7.48
C THR A 128 -8.09 -11.73 -7.56
N PHE A 129 -7.70 -10.52 -7.13
CA PHE A 129 -8.52 -9.32 -7.24
C PHE A 129 -8.76 -8.97 -8.71
N LEU A 130 -7.69 -8.94 -9.51
CA LEU A 130 -7.78 -8.62 -10.94
C LEU A 130 -8.68 -9.60 -11.68
N ARG A 131 -8.63 -10.89 -11.35
CA ARG A 131 -9.48 -11.91 -11.99
C ARG A 131 -10.96 -11.79 -11.63
N TYR A 132 -11.29 -11.39 -10.41
CA TYR A 132 -12.67 -11.30 -9.95
C TYR A 132 -13.31 -9.95 -10.30
N PHE A 133 -12.62 -8.86 -9.98
CA PHE A 133 -13.13 -7.50 -10.11
C PHE A 133 -12.78 -6.83 -11.45
N GLY A 134 -11.68 -7.25 -12.10
CA GLY A 134 -11.22 -6.66 -13.36
C GLY A 134 -10.92 -5.16 -13.27
N ASP A 135 -10.80 -4.53 -14.43
CA ASP A 135 -10.46 -3.10 -14.55
C ASP A 135 -11.48 -2.19 -13.88
N SER A 136 -12.77 -2.55 -13.90
CA SER A 136 -13.84 -1.77 -13.27
C SER A 136 -13.69 -1.70 -11.75
N GLY A 137 -13.34 -2.81 -11.09
CA GLY A 137 -13.11 -2.77 -9.65
C GLY A 137 -11.77 -2.14 -9.27
N VAL A 138 -10.75 -2.23 -10.13
CA VAL A 138 -9.53 -1.41 -9.99
C VAL A 138 -9.88 0.07 -10.00
N GLN A 139 -10.69 0.53 -10.97
CA GLN A 139 -11.16 1.92 -11.02
C GLN A 139 -11.96 2.31 -9.77
N ALA A 140 -12.81 1.41 -9.25
CA ALA A 140 -13.56 1.66 -8.02
C ALA A 140 -12.63 1.89 -6.82
N VAL A 141 -11.64 1.02 -6.61
CA VAL A 141 -10.67 1.17 -5.52
C VAL A 141 -9.74 2.38 -5.74
N ASP A 142 -9.27 2.61 -6.97
CA ASP A 142 -8.47 3.79 -7.31
C ASP A 142 -9.24 5.09 -7.01
N SER A 143 -10.56 5.11 -7.23
CA SER A 143 -11.39 6.27 -6.90
C SER A 143 -11.54 6.50 -5.39
N ALA A 144 -11.51 5.44 -4.57
CA ALA A 144 -11.45 5.55 -3.12
C ALA A 144 -10.09 6.12 -2.68
N VAL A 145 -9.00 5.59 -3.22
CA VAL A 145 -7.64 6.10 -2.96
C VAL A 145 -7.49 7.55 -3.43
N ALA A 146 -8.12 7.91 -4.54
CA ALA A 146 -8.13 9.29 -5.05
C ALA A 146 -8.77 10.26 -4.04
N MET A 147 -9.80 9.85 -3.29
CA MET A 147 -10.40 10.69 -2.25
C MET A 147 -9.38 11.04 -1.14
N LEU A 148 -8.54 10.07 -0.74
CA LEU A 148 -7.46 10.29 0.23
C LEU A 148 -6.32 11.13 -0.37
N ASN A 149 -5.93 10.85 -1.61
CA ASN A 149 -4.89 11.62 -2.32
C ASN A 149 -5.29 13.06 -2.62
N ASN A 150 -6.59 13.35 -2.74
CA ASN A 150 -7.12 14.69 -2.96
C ASN A 150 -7.18 15.54 -1.68
N LEU A 151 -6.90 14.96 -0.51
CA LEU A 151 -6.69 15.75 0.70
C LEU A 151 -5.48 16.69 0.51
N ASP A 152 -5.52 17.86 1.13
CA ASP A 152 -4.36 18.72 1.31
C ASP A 152 -3.65 18.33 2.62
N ASN A 153 -2.52 18.97 2.93
CA ASN A 153 -1.95 18.89 4.27
C ASN A 153 -3.04 19.26 5.31
N VAL A 154 -3.26 18.40 6.29
CA VAL A 154 -4.31 18.54 7.31
C VAL A 154 -4.22 19.84 8.12
N ASP A 155 -3.03 20.44 8.17
CA ASP A 155 -2.76 21.74 8.80
C ASP A 155 -3.33 22.93 8.01
N ASN A 156 -3.59 22.78 6.71
CA ASN A 156 -4.09 23.86 5.85
C ASN A 156 -5.61 24.05 5.94
N TYR A 157 -6.33 23.04 6.42
CA TYR A 157 -7.79 23.10 6.53
C TYR A 157 -8.25 24.08 7.62
N SER A 158 -9.45 24.63 7.47
CA SER A 158 -10.04 25.53 8.47
C SER A 158 -10.11 24.88 9.86
N PRO A 159 -9.96 25.66 10.96
CA PRO A 159 -10.08 25.11 12.31
C PRO A 159 -11.37 24.30 12.50
N SER A 160 -12.50 24.77 11.95
CA SER A 160 -13.81 24.13 12.02
C SER A 160 -14.04 22.98 11.04
N LEU A 161 -13.10 22.69 10.13
CA LEU A 161 -13.24 21.68 9.07
C LEU A 161 -14.47 21.88 8.18
N SER A 162 -14.86 23.13 7.92
CA SER A 162 -16.06 23.47 7.14
C SER A 162 -16.02 23.03 5.68
N GLU A 163 -14.85 22.61 5.21
CA GLU A 163 -14.62 22.02 3.88
C GLU A 163 -15.25 20.63 3.73
N PHE A 164 -15.54 19.96 4.85
CA PHE A 164 -16.06 18.60 4.88
C PHE A 164 -17.50 18.55 5.39
N PRO A 165 -18.35 17.66 4.84
CA PRO A 165 -19.70 17.46 5.33
C PRO A 165 -19.71 16.71 6.66
N PHE A 166 -20.79 16.89 7.42
CA PHE A 166 -21.11 16.02 8.57
C PHE A 166 -21.69 14.67 8.11
N GLU A 167 -22.35 14.63 6.95
CA GLU A 167 -22.95 13.41 6.40
C GLU A 167 -22.79 13.34 4.87
N GLU A 168 -22.29 12.21 4.44
CA GLU A 168 -21.74 11.88 3.13
C GLU A 168 -22.30 10.55 2.59
N LEU A 169 -22.87 9.72 3.46
CA LEU A 169 -23.52 8.47 3.12
C LEU A 169 -24.77 8.73 2.26
N ARG A 170 -24.88 8.01 1.14
CA ARG A 170 -26.04 8.06 0.23
C ARG A 170 -26.51 6.65 -0.09
N TYR A 171 -27.74 6.53 -0.59
CA TYR A 171 -28.35 5.24 -0.95
C TYR A 171 -28.73 5.21 -2.42
N ASN A 172 -28.30 4.17 -3.13
CA ASN A 172 -28.85 3.76 -4.39
C ASN A 172 -29.94 2.71 -4.12
N TYR A 173 -31.20 3.13 -4.23
CA TYR A 173 -32.34 2.27 -3.90
C TYR A 173 -32.46 1.06 -4.84
N THR A 174 -32.09 1.19 -6.11
CA THR A 174 -32.05 0.06 -7.04
C THR A 174 -31.01 -0.98 -6.60
N ALA A 175 -29.81 -0.53 -6.23
CA ALA A 175 -28.76 -1.40 -5.71
C ALA A 175 -29.15 -2.05 -4.37
N ARG A 176 -29.89 -1.33 -3.52
CA ARG A 176 -30.43 -1.84 -2.26
C ARG A 176 -31.44 -2.95 -2.49
N ASP A 177 -32.40 -2.73 -3.38
CA ASP A 177 -33.44 -3.73 -3.70
C ASP A 177 -32.84 -4.99 -4.34
N LEU A 178 -31.63 -4.88 -4.90
CA LEU A 178 -30.85 -5.98 -5.46
C LEU A 178 -29.76 -6.52 -4.52
N GLY A 179 -29.71 -6.10 -3.26
CA GLY A 179 -28.79 -6.63 -2.24
C GLY A 179 -27.29 -6.38 -2.52
N MET A 180 -26.95 -5.23 -3.09
CA MET A 180 -25.58 -4.93 -3.54
C MET A 180 -24.76 -4.10 -2.55
N PHE A 181 -23.45 -4.32 -2.53
CA PHE A 181 -22.47 -3.55 -1.74
C PHE A 181 -21.48 -2.83 -2.63
N ASP A 182 -21.13 -1.58 -2.28
CA ASP A 182 -20.22 -0.75 -3.08
C ASP A 182 -18.73 -1.03 -2.75
N VAL A 183 -17.98 -1.52 -3.75
CA VAL A 183 -16.55 -1.86 -3.62
C VAL A 183 -15.70 -0.63 -3.29
N ARG A 184 -16.00 0.54 -3.88
CA ARG A 184 -15.27 1.79 -3.62
C ARG A 184 -15.40 2.19 -2.15
N SER A 185 -16.63 2.20 -1.65
CA SER A 185 -16.94 2.59 -0.27
C SER A 185 -16.30 1.61 0.72
N ALA A 186 -16.41 0.30 0.48
CA ALA A 186 -15.75 -0.70 1.30
C ALA A 186 -14.22 -0.50 1.37
N ALA A 187 -13.57 -0.20 0.23
CA ALA A 187 -12.14 0.09 0.18
C ALA A 187 -11.78 1.36 0.97
N LEU A 188 -12.60 2.41 0.91
CA LEU A 188 -12.38 3.66 1.66
C LEU A 188 -12.47 3.44 3.17
N GLU A 189 -13.48 2.70 3.64
CA GLU A 189 -13.68 2.39 5.06
C GLU A 189 -12.46 1.66 5.65
N VAL A 190 -12.00 0.58 5.00
CA VAL A 190 -10.85 -0.20 5.48
C VAL A 190 -9.53 0.56 5.39
N LEU A 191 -9.38 1.46 4.42
CA LEU A 191 -8.20 2.30 4.29
C LEU A 191 -8.11 3.29 5.47
N LEU A 192 -9.19 3.99 5.80
CA LEU A 192 -9.21 4.90 6.95
C LEU A 192 -8.91 4.19 8.27
N GLU A 193 -9.45 2.98 8.44
CA GLU A 193 -9.14 2.16 9.60
C GLU A 193 -7.62 1.90 9.71
N ARG A 194 -6.97 1.61 8.57
CA ARG A 194 -5.53 1.33 8.51
C ARG A 194 -4.65 2.58 8.46
N LEU A 195 -5.25 3.76 8.40
CA LEU A 195 -4.57 5.03 8.61
C LEU A 195 -4.51 5.46 10.08
N GLY A 196 -5.09 4.66 10.99
CA GLY A 196 -5.04 4.92 12.43
C GLY A 196 -6.36 5.42 13.02
N LEU A 197 -7.46 5.38 12.25
CA LEU A 197 -8.80 5.67 12.79
C LEU A 197 -9.51 4.40 13.21
N ALA A 198 -10.29 4.46 14.27
CA ALA A 198 -11.18 3.38 14.68
C ALA A 198 -12.63 3.80 14.47
N ASP A 199 -13.54 2.83 14.41
CA ASP A 199 -14.98 3.09 14.29
C ASP A 199 -15.50 3.98 15.44
N PRO A 200 -15.82 5.26 15.20
CA PRO A 200 -16.32 6.11 16.27
C PRO A 200 -17.69 5.65 16.76
N GLN A 201 -18.52 4.99 15.95
CA GLN A 201 -19.84 4.53 16.40
C GLN A 201 -19.75 3.42 17.44
N HIS A 202 -18.87 2.45 17.23
CA HIS A 202 -18.69 1.36 18.17
C HIS A 202 -17.91 1.79 19.41
N TRP A 203 -16.90 2.66 19.25
CA TRP A 203 -15.97 3.00 20.32
C TRP A 203 -16.36 4.24 21.13
N VAL A 204 -17.61 4.69 21.05
CA VAL A 204 -18.14 5.77 21.90
C VAL A 204 -17.91 5.44 23.38
N TRP A 205 -18.35 4.26 23.81
CA TRP A 205 -18.30 3.80 25.19
C TRP A 205 -17.69 2.41 25.23
N CYS A 206 -16.59 2.27 25.96
CA CYS A 206 -15.83 1.03 26.03
C CYS A 206 -15.79 0.52 27.47
N MET A 207 -15.91 -0.79 27.66
CA MET A 207 -15.67 -1.37 28.98
C MET A 207 -14.21 -1.20 29.39
N ARG A 208 -13.95 -0.83 30.63
CA ARG A 208 -12.59 -0.70 31.19
C ARG A 208 -12.32 -1.74 32.25
N ALA A 209 -13.28 -1.97 33.14
CA ALA A 209 -13.14 -2.94 34.20
C ALA A 209 -14.50 -3.46 34.70
N LYS A 210 -14.44 -4.62 35.34
CA LYS A 210 -15.57 -5.29 35.97
C LYS A 210 -15.14 -5.83 37.32
N PHE A 211 -15.92 -5.57 38.37
CA PHE A 211 -15.60 -5.93 39.75
C PHE A 211 -16.77 -6.68 40.39
N LEU A 212 -16.54 -7.92 40.84
CA LEU A 212 -17.58 -8.69 41.53
C LEU A 212 -17.83 -8.08 42.91
N LEU A 213 -19.09 -7.77 43.22
CA LEU A 213 -19.45 -7.25 44.53
C LEU A 213 -19.16 -8.30 45.63
N PRO A 214 -18.57 -7.90 46.78
CA PRO A 214 -18.15 -8.85 47.80
C PRO A 214 -19.26 -9.77 48.30
N GLY A 215 -19.02 -11.08 48.27
CA GLY A 215 -19.95 -12.09 48.76
C GLY A 215 -21.17 -12.34 47.87
N LEU A 216 -21.25 -11.71 46.70
CA LEU A 216 -22.28 -11.96 45.69
C LEU A 216 -21.70 -12.78 44.54
N SER A 217 -22.59 -13.38 43.75
CA SER A 217 -22.24 -14.05 42.48
C SER A 217 -22.76 -13.24 41.29
N CYS A 218 -22.32 -13.57 40.09
CA CYS A 218 -22.90 -13.05 38.84
C CYS A 218 -24.45 -13.07 38.89
N PRO A 219 -25.16 -12.01 38.45
CA PRO A 219 -24.70 -10.82 37.71
C PRO A 219 -24.33 -9.60 38.58
N ASN A 220 -24.03 -9.78 39.87
CA ASN A 220 -23.81 -8.66 40.80
C ASN A 220 -22.40 -8.06 40.69
N TYR A 221 -22.16 -7.31 39.61
CA TYR A 221 -20.90 -6.62 39.34
C TYR A 221 -21.07 -5.11 39.35
N ASP A 222 -19.99 -4.40 39.72
CA ASP A 222 -19.79 -2.99 39.38
C ASP A 222 -18.95 -2.90 38.09
N TYR A 223 -19.32 -1.96 37.22
CA TYR A 223 -18.67 -1.77 35.92
C TYR A 223 -18.01 -0.39 35.83
N GLU A 224 -16.86 -0.35 35.19
CA GLU A 224 -16.18 0.88 34.79
C GLU A 224 -16.24 1.00 33.27
N VAL A 225 -16.86 2.07 32.78
CA VAL A 225 -16.98 2.38 31.35
C VAL A 225 -16.25 3.68 31.08
N ILE A 226 -15.51 3.71 29.97
CA ILE A 226 -14.73 4.87 29.54
C ILE A 226 -15.18 5.32 28.15
N GLN A 227 -14.96 6.59 27.85
CA GLN A 227 -15.26 7.17 26.55
C GLN A 227 -13.97 7.28 25.73
N ARG A 228 -13.98 6.75 24.50
CA ARG A 228 -12.83 6.75 23.58
C ARG A 228 -13.13 7.38 22.22
N ASN A 229 -14.17 8.20 22.21
CA ASN A 229 -14.47 9.13 21.14
C ASN A 229 -14.10 10.54 21.56
N PHE A 230 -13.52 11.29 20.65
CA PHE A 230 -13.04 12.65 20.89
C PHE A 230 -13.62 13.60 19.86
N ASP A 231 -13.98 14.79 20.32
CA ASP A 231 -14.41 15.86 19.43
C ASP A 231 -13.20 16.34 18.58
N PRO A 232 -13.30 16.38 17.25
CA PRO A 232 -12.17 16.70 16.37
C PRO A 232 -11.65 18.14 16.51
N LEU A 233 -12.42 19.04 17.14
CA LEU A 233 -12.06 20.45 17.31
C LEU A 233 -11.46 20.72 18.69
N THR A 234 -12.03 20.10 19.72
CA THR A 234 -11.70 20.37 21.14
C THR A 234 -10.90 19.26 21.80
N TRP A 235 -10.91 18.06 21.21
CA TRP A 235 -10.19 16.86 21.65
C TRP A 235 -10.67 16.33 23.00
N VAL A 236 -11.84 16.79 23.43
CA VAL A 236 -12.50 16.36 24.66
C VAL A 236 -13.33 15.11 24.36
N PRO A 237 -13.38 14.13 25.27
CA PRO A 237 -14.28 12.99 25.15
C PRO A 237 -15.73 13.41 24.87
N THR A 238 -16.37 12.77 23.89
CA THR A 238 -17.72 13.13 23.45
C THR A 238 -18.55 11.91 23.06
N GLY A 239 -19.85 11.97 23.39
CA GLY A 239 -20.83 10.94 23.04
C GLY A 239 -21.59 11.27 21.76
N TYR A 240 -21.23 12.34 21.06
CA TYR A 240 -21.93 12.80 19.87
C TYR A 240 -21.17 12.40 18.61
N ILE A 241 -21.87 11.82 17.64
CA ILE A 241 -21.34 11.56 16.29
C ILE A 241 -22.33 12.20 15.32
N ASN A 242 -21.85 13.10 14.46
CA ASN A 242 -22.67 13.85 13.50
C ASN A 242 -24.01 14.38 14.07
N GLY A 243 -23.97 14.91 15.29
CA GLY A 243 -25.11 15.48 16.00
C GLY A 243 -25.98 14.48 16.78
N ASN A 244 -25.81 13.17 16.55
CA ASN A 244 -26.52 12.12 17.26
C ASN A 244 -25.85 11.80 18.60
N LEU A 245 -26.63 11.83 19.68
CA LEU A 245 -26.14 11.46 21.01
C LEU A 245 -26.22 9.95 21.21
N PHE A 246 -25.10 9.34 21.56
CA PHE A 246 -24.99 7.95 21.92
C PHE A 246 -24.80 7.77 23.44
N THR A 247 -25.54 6.84 24.00
CA THR A 247 -25.43 6.33 25.37
C THR A 247 -25.01 4.86 25.34
N TYR A 248 -24.87 4.22 26.49
CA TYR A 248 -24.63 2.79 26.59
C TYR A 248 -25.58 2.10 27.58
N VAL A 249 -25.73 0.78 27.40
CA VAL A 249 -26.27 -0.16 28.38
C VAL A 249 -25.22 -1.23 28.63
N VAL A 250 -25.05 -1.69 29.87
CA VAL A 250 -24.14 -2.80 30.15
C VAL A 250 -24.92 -4.11 30.17
N PHE A 251 -24.53 -5.03 29.30
CA PHE A 251 -25.05 -6.38 29.25
C PHE A 251 -24.08 -7.34 29.95
N GLN A 252 -24.61 -8.24 30.80
CA GLN A 252 -23.82 -9.24 31.54
C GLN A 252 -24.44 -10.62 31.37
N VAL A 253 -23.63 -11.56 30.88
CA VAL A 253 -23.97 -12.97 30.71
C VAL A 253 -23.24 -13.77 31.79
N CYS A 254 -23.95 -14.66 32.48
CA CYS A 254 -23.42 -15.42 33.61
C CYS A 254 -23.30 -16.92 33.27
N PRO A 255 -22.28 -17.64 33.77
CA PRO A 255 -22.26 -19.09 33.71
C PRO A 255 -23.53 -19.70 34.36
N PRO A 256 -24.09 -20.81 33.84
CA PRO A 256 -23.50 -21.72 32.86
C PRO A 256 -23.87 -21.40 31.39
N ASP A 257 -24.24 -20.15 31.07
CA ASP A 257 -24.50 -19.78 29.67
C ASP A 257 -23.31 -20.12 28.76
N LEU A 258 -23.62 -20.37 27.48
CA LEU A 258 -22.65 -20.85 26.48
C LEU A 258 -21.41 -19.96 26.33
N LEU A 259 -21.51 -18.70 26.73
CA LEU A 259 -20.45 -17.69 26.63
C LEU A 259 -19.62 -17.54 27.91
N GLY A 260 -20.02 -18.19 29.01
CA GLY A 260 -19.39 -18.03 30.31
C GLY A 260 -19.68 -16.67 30.96
N ASP A 261 -18.73 -16.18 31.77
CA ASP A 261 -18.82 -14.86 32.41
C ASP A 261 -18.32 -13.77 31.46
N PHE A 262 -19.24 -13.06 30.82
CA PHE A 262 -18.97 -12.08 29.78
C PHE A 262 -19.77 -10.78 30.01
N THR A 263 -19.20 -9.63 29.64
CA THR A 263 -19.89 -8.33 29.69
C THR A 263 -19.58 -7.44 28.52
N GLU A 264 -20.50 -6.57 28.12
CA GLU A 264 -20.30 -5.58 27.05
C GLU A 264 -21.00 -4.25 27.38
N ALA A 265 -20.43 -3.15 26.92
CA ALA A 265 -21.10 -1.84 26.90
C ALA A 265 -21.74 -1.65 25.51
N GLU A 266 -23.01 -2.00 25.38
CA GLU A 266 -23.76 -1.85 24.13
C GLU A 266 -24.11 -0.37 23.91
N VAL A 267 -23.63 0.18 22.80
CA VAL A 267 -23.86 1.58 22.43
C VAL A 267 -25.26 1.73 21.81
N ALA A 268 -26.05 2.67 22.32
CA ALA A 268 -27.39 2.96 21.83
C ALA A 268 -27.56 4.44 21.49
N SER A 269 -28.13 4.74 20.32
CA SER A 269 -28.56 6.12 20.01
C SER A 269 -29.69 6.54 20.95
N VAL A 270 -29.57 7.74 21.51
CA VAL A 270 -30.63 8.38 22.30
C VAL A 270 -31.72 8.93 21.37
N ASP A 271 -31.36 9.26 20.12
CA ASP A 271 -32.32 9.65 19.09
C ASP A 271 -32.74 8.41 18.30
N GLN A 272 -33.85 7.80 18.70
CA GLN A 272 -34.41 6.60 18.07
C GLN A 272 -35.24 6.91 16.80
N VAL A 273 -35.43 8.20 16.45
CA VAL A 273 -36.36 8.60 15.38
C VAL A 273 -35.59 8.93 14.10
N GLY A 274 -34.88 7.94 13.56
CA GLY A 274 -34.22 8.08 12.27
C GLY A 274 -33.32 6.89 11.96
N GLY A 275 -33.81 5.96 11.14
CA GLY A 275 -33.07 4.75 10.72
C GLY A 275 -31.88 4.99 9.80
N VAL A 276 -31.18 6.13 9.92
CA VAL A 276 -29.93 6.41 9.22
C VAL A 276 -28.94 6.85 10.29
N TYR A 277 -28.09 5.93 10.73
CA TYR A 277 -26.95 6.26 11.58
C TYR A 277 -25.96 7.04 10.72
N ALA A 278 -26.05 8.37 10.72
CA ALA A 278 -25.07 9.24 10.08
C ALA A 278 -23.74 9.08 10.84
N THR A 279 -22.82 8.27 10.33
CA THR A 279 -21.55 7.95 11.00
C THR A 279 -20.37 8.19 10.07
N ALA A 280 -19.21 8.45 10.66
CA ALA A 280 -17.97 8.69 9.93
C ALA A 280 -17.66 7.57 8.94
N VAL A 281 -16.92 7.85 7.87
CA VAL A 281 -16.51 6.82 6.91
C VAL A 281 -15.66 5.75 7.59
N ALA A 282 -14.86 6.10 8.61
CA ALA A 282 -14.09 5.15 9.41
C ALA A 282 -14.94 4.12 10.17
N THR A 283 -16.27 4.28 10.22
CA THR A 283 -17.19 3.21 10.66
C THR A 283 -17.35 2.19 9.53
N PRO A 284 -16.92 0.93 9.72
CA PRO A 284 -17.02 -0.10 8.70
C PRO A 284 -18.45 -0.63 8.54
N LYS A 285 -19.21 -0.06 7.61
CA LYS A 285 -20.62 -0.39 7.37
C LYS A 285 -20.78 -1.60 6.46
N ILE A 286 -19.83 -1.77 5.53
CA ILE A 286 -19.97 -2.72 4.41
C ILE A 286 -19.35 -4.09 4.75
N HIS A 287 -18.74 -4.28 5.93
CA HIS A 287 -18.08 -5.54 6.35
C HIS A 287 -19.00 -6.74 6.59
N PHE A 288 -20.26 -6.47 6.93
CA PHE A 288 -21.26 -7.50 7.18
C PHE A 288 -22.49 -7.19 6.34
N PRO A 289 -23.08 -8.19 5.66
CA PRO A 289 -24.30 -7.97 4.91
C PRO A 289 -25.46 -7.74 5.88
N LYS A 290 -25.63 -6.48 6.30
CA LYS A 290 -26.88 -6.04 6.93
C LYS A 290 -27.77 -5.47 5.83
N PRO A 291 -29.06 -5.85 5.76
CA PRO A 291 -30.01 -5.27 4.82
C PRO A 291 -30.08 -3.73 4.87
N LEU A 292 -29.75 -3.13 6.02
CA LEU A 292 -29.74 -1.69 6.22
C LEU A 292 -28.62 -0.96 5.47
N TRP A 293 -27.52 -1.65 5.12
CA TRP A 293 -26.35 -1.05 4.45
C TRP A 293 -26.28 -1.38 2.95
N MET A 294 -27.17 -2.24 2.45
CA MET A 294 -27.28 -2.55 1.02
C MET A 294 -27.59 -1.28 0.22
N GLY A 295 -26.90 -1.12 -0.92
CA GLY A 295 -27.01 0.05 -1.78
C GLY A 295 -26.44 1.34 -1.19
N SER A 296 -25.82 1.30 0.00
CA SER A 296 -25.18 2.48 0.58
C SER A 296 -23.80 2.73 -0.04
N PHE A 297 -23.42 4.01 -0.17
CA PHE A 297 -22.11 4.42 -0.69
C PHE A 297 -21.66 5.78 -0.14
N HIS A 298 -20.34 5.95 -0.07
CA HIS A 298 -19.68 7.17 0.40
C HIS A 298 -19.36 8.11 -0.75
N THR A 299 -19.74 9.37 -0.60
CA THR A 299 -19.47 10.41 -1.60
C THR A 299 -18.22 11.24 -1.32
N SER A 300 -17.78 11.29 -0.05
CA SER A 300 -16.66 12.10 0.45
C SER A 300 -16.14 11.49 1.77
N LEU A 301 -15.17 12.14 2.40
CA LEU A 301 -14.87 12.01 3.84
C LEU A 301 -15.73 12.97 4.67
N THR A 302 -15.89 12.67 5.96
CA THR A 302 -16.57 13.54 6.94
C THR A 302 -15.62 14.44 7.71
N VAL A 303 -16.19 15.40 8.44
CA VAL A 303 -15.46 16.18 9.46
C VAL A 303 -14.82 15.26 10.51
N ASP A 304 -15.48 14.17 10.89
CA ASP A 304 -14.99 13.21 11.88
C ASP A 304 -13.73 12.51 11.38
N ASP A 305 -13.76 12.02 10.13
CA ASP A 305 -12.61 11.34 9.51
C ASP A 305 -11.40 12.27 9.40
N VAL A 306 -11.60 13.48 8.84
CA VAL A 306 -10.51 14.43 8.63
C VAL A 306 -10.02 15.02 9.95
N GLY A 307 -10.90 15.17 10.93
CA GLY A 307 -10.55 15.59 12.28
C GLY A 307 -9.64 14.58 12.99
N GLY A 308 -9.94 13.29 12.87
CA GLY A 308 -9.06 12.24 13.35
C GLY A 308 -7.72 12.19 12.60
N LEU A 309 -7.75 12.29 11.27
CA LEU A 309 -6.52 12.38 10.47
C LEU A 309 -5.72 13.63 10.83
N ARG A 310 -6.35 14.78 11.11
CA ARG A 310 -5.67 15.98 11.58
C ARG A 310 -5.00 15.74 12.92
N HIS A 311 -5.69 15.11 13.87
CA HIS A 311 -5.10 14.80 15.17
C HIS A 311 -3.82 13.96 15.01
N LEU A 312 -3.89 12.90 14.19
CA LEU A 312 -2.77 12.00 13.94
C LEU A 312 -1.67 12.68 13.11
N TYR A 313 -2.00 13.35 12.02
CA TYR A 313 -1.01 13.74 11.01
C TYR A 313 -0.59 15.21 11.04
N SER A 314 -1.19 16.06 11.87
CA SER A 314 -0.77 17.47 11.98
C SER A 314 0.72 17.61 12.31
N THR A 315 1.39 18.57 11.65
CA THR A 315 2.78 18.90 11.97
C THR A 315 2.94 19.51 13.38
N ASN A 316 1.83 19.89 14.02
CA ASN A 316 1.80 20.36 15.41
C ASN A 316 1.68 19.21 16.43
N THR A 317 1.29 18.01 16.00
CA THR A 317 1.20 16.84 16.86
C THR A 317 2.56 16.12 16.92
N LEU A 318 3.28 16.31 18.02
CA LEU A 318 4.55 15.63 18.29
C LEU A 318 4.31 14.27 18.94
N ALA A 319 4.95 13.23 18.42
CA ALA A 319 4.96 11.89 18.99
C ALA A 319 6.38 11.32 18.97
N TRP A 320 6.70 10.47 19.96
CA TRP A 320 7.90 9.66 19.90
C TRP A 320 7.64 8.51 18.92
N GLU A 321 8.51 8.40 17.92
CA GLU A 321 8.34 7.44 16.83
C GLU A 321 9.66 6.75 16.52
N ALA A 322 9.58 5.50 16.09
CA ALA A 322 10.70 4.81 15.46
C ALA A 322 10.86 5.25 14.00
N MET A 323 12.01 4.91 13.41
CA MET A 323 12.15 5.02 11.96
C MET A 323 11.35 3.90 11.30
N PRO A 324 10.61 4.19 10.21
CA PRO A 324 9.81 3.16 9.56
C PRO A 324 10.66 2.01 9.02
N ALA A 325 10.10 0.80 8.97
CA ALA A 325 10.75 -0.37 8.42
C ALA A 325 11.30 -0.14 6.99
N ASN A 326 12.42 -0.81 6.69
CA ASN A 326 13.14 -0.74 5.40
C ASN A 326 13.60 0.68 5.00
N THR A 327 13.78 1.55 5.98
CA THR A 327 14.37 2.88 5.78
C THR A 327 15.82 2.95 6.24
N THR A 328 16.53 3.92 5.70
CA THR A 328 17.86 4.28 6.15
C THR A 328 17.95 5.79 6.20
N LEU A 329 18.48 6.27 7.32
CA LEU A 329 18.65 7.68 7.58
C LEU A 329 19.96 8.18 6.99
N ILE A 330 19.91 9.29 6.25
CA ILE A 330 21.07 9.95 5.67
C ILE A 330 21.44 11.14 6.56
N VAL A 331 22.63 11.11 7.17
CA VAL A 331 23.13 12.21 8.00
C VAL A 331 24.49 12.66 7.51
N THR A 332 24.63 13.95 7.15
CA THR A 332 25.94 14.56 6.93
C THR A 332 26.61 14.79 8.28
N ASN A 333 27.80 14.21 8.48
CA ASN A 333 28.62 14.52 9.65
C ASN A 333 29.44 15.81 9.41
N THR A 334 28.86 16.96 9.73
CA THR A 334 29.51 18.27 9.56
C THR A 334 30.65 18.52 10.55
N THR A 335 30.85 17.64 11.53
CA THR A 335 31.92 17.78 12.54
C THR A 335 33.22 17.09 12.14
N GLN A 336 33.20 16.22 11.12
CA GLN A 336 34.36 15.46 10.64
C GLN A 336 34.62 15.74 9.16
N GLY A 337 35.09 16.96 8.87
CA GLY A 337 35.55 17.31 7.52
C GLY A 337 36.90 16.70 7.21
N ARG A 338 37.08 16.15 5.99
CA ARG A 338 38.36 15.59 5.53
C ARG A 338 38.64 15.89 4.06
N LEU A 339 39.91 15.73 3.69
CA LEU A 339 40.34 15.74 2.30
C LEU A 339 40.03 14.39 1.65
N LEU A 340 39.35 14.43 0.51
CA LEU A 340 39.15 13.28 -0.37
C LEU A 340 39.93 13.49 -1.66
N THR A 341 40.93 12.65 -1.90
CA THR A 341 41.68 12.63 -3.17
C THR A 341 41.19 11.46 -4.01
N THR A 342 40.75 11.74 -5.24
CA THR A 342 40.22 10.72 -6.15
C THR A 342 41.33 9.98 -6.89
N SER A 343 41.00 8.79 -7.39
CA SER A 343 41.92 7.85 -8.05
C SER A 343 41.58 7.65 -9.52
N ASN A 344 42.52 7.13 -10.31
CA ASN A 344 42.37 6.94 -11.76
C ASN A 344 41.35 5.82 -12.10
N LEU A 345 40.20 6.21 -12.66
CA LEU A 345 39.12 5.27 -13.02
C LEU A 345 39.49 4.39 -14.22
N THR A 346 40.28 4.89 -15.16
CA THR A 346 40.76 4.14 -16.34
C THR A 346 41.58 2.95 -15.90
N LEU A 347 42.59 3.16 -15.04
CA LEU A 347 43.42 2.08 -14.50
C LEU A 347 42.59 1.06 -13.71
N PHE A 348 41.67 1.54 -12.86
CA PHE A 348 40.75 0.68 -12.13
C PHE A 348 39.92 -0.19 -13.07
N SER A 349 39.39 0.38 -14.16
CA SER A 349 38.55 -0.33 -15.12
C SER A 349 39.31 -1.43 -15.86
N GLN A 350 40.56 -1.17 -16.26
CA GLN A 350 41.42 -2.14 -16.93
C GLN A 350 41.73 -3.32 -16.00
N GLN A 351 42.04 -3.05 -14.73
CA GLN A 351 42.28 -4.08 -13.72
C GLN A 351 41.01 -4.87 -13.38
N ALA A 352 39.86 -4.18 -13.25
CA ALA A 352 38.58 -4.81 -12.96
C ALA A 352 38.13 -5.78 -14.05
N ALA A 353 38.44 -5.49 -15.32
CA ALA A 353 38.07 -6.35 -16.45
C ALA A 353 38.80 -7.70 -16.46
N VAL A 354 39.96 -7.81 -15.81
CA VAL A 354 40.84 -9.01 -15.87
C VAL A 354 41.04 -9.69 -14.52
N THR A 355 40.51 -9.11 -13.44
CA THR A 355 40.70 -9.61 -12.08
C THR A 355 39.37 -10.12 -11.52
N ASN A 356 39.38 -11.30 -10.90
CA ASN A 356 38.22 -11.81 -10.18
C ASN A 356 37.86 -10.92 -8.97
N ALA A 357 36.65 -11.10 -8.43
CA ALA A 357 36.15 -10.24 -7.35
C ALA A 357 37.09 -10.20 -6.12
N ALA A 358 37.56 -11.36 -5.66
CA ALA A 358 38.47 -11.44 -4.51
C ALA A 358 39.82 -10.74 -4.75
N GLY A 359 40.40 -10.90 -5.94
CA GLY A 359 41.65 -10.24 -6.31
C GLY A 359 41.47 -8.72 -6.44
N LEU A 360 40.35 -8.27 -7.00
CA LEU A 360 40.06 -6.85 -7.14
C LEU A 360 39.86 -6.17 -5.77
N GLN A 361 39.18 -6.85 -4.84
CA GLN A 361 39.03 -6.37 -3.45
C GLN A 361 40.35 -6.36 -2.67
N ALA A 362 41.30 -7.24 -3.03
CA ALA A 362 42.65 -7.21 -2.46
C ALA A 362 43.48 -6.04 -2.99
N LEU A 363 43.33 -5.69 -4.27
CA LEU A 363 43.97 -4.51 -4.88
C LEU A 363 43.37 -3.19 -4.36
N TYR A 364 42.07 -3.18 -4.06
CA TYR A 364 41.34 -2.01 -3.62
C TYR A 364 40.63 -2.28 -2.27
N PRO A 365 41.34 -2.10 -1.14
CA PRO A 365 40.78 -2.32 0.18
C PRO A 365 39.50 -1.50 0.41
N GLY A 366 38.47 -2.14 0.93
CA GLY A 366 37.17 -1.52 1.18
C GLY A 366 36.21 -1.51 -0.01
N LEU A 367 36.60 -2.00 -1.18
CA LEU A 367 35.69 -2.17 -2.33
C LEU A 367 34.65 -3.26 -2.03
N ILE A 368 33.38 -2.97 -2.30
CA ILE A 368 32.26 -3.89 -2.16
C ILE A 368 31.73 -4.22 -3.57
N ILE A 369 31.80 -5.50 -3.91
CA ILE A 369 31.29 -6.05 -5.17
C ILE A 369 30.01 -6.83 -4.85
N SER A 370 28.87 -6.38 -5.36
CA SER A 370 27.55 -7.00 -5.15
C SER A 370 27.32 -8.22 -6.02
N ALA A 371 27.86 -8.21 -7.25
CA ALA A 371 27.76 -9.33 -8.18
C ALA A 371 28.95 -9.33 -9.12
N SER A 372 29.33 -10.51 -9.62
CA SER A 372 30.38 -10.66 -10.62
C SER A 372 29.99 -11.76 -11.59
N THR A 373 30.13 -11.51 -12.88
CA THR A 373 29.98 -12.49 -13.95
C THR A 373 31.27 -12.55 -14.74
N ASN A 374 31.57 -13.71 -15.31
CA ASN A 374 32.76 -13.89 -16.12
C ASN A 374 32.43 -14.60 -17.43
N TRP A 375 33.30 -14.42 -18.42
CA TRP A 375 33.24 -15.13 -19.69
C TRP A 375 34.64 -15.23 -20.29
N ALA A 376 34.86 -16.27 -21.09
CA ALA A 376 36.12 -16.44 -21.81
C ALA A 376 36.07 -15.71 -23.16
N ILE A 377 37.14 -15.00 -23.50
CA ILE A 377 37.38 -14.45 -24.83
C ILE A 377 38.76 -14.91 -25.33
N THR A 378 38.98 -14.78 -26.63
CA THR A 378 40.32 -14.94 -27.22
C THR A 378 40.81 -13.57 -27.66
N VAL A 379 41.92 -13.11 -27.09
CA VAL A 379 42.47 -11.78 -27.37
C VAL A 379 43.70 -11.92 -28.25
N PRO A 380 43.83 -11.11 -29.32
CA PRO A 380 45.04 -11.04 -30.10
C PRO A 380 46.07 -10.18 -29.37
N GLU A 381 47.11 -10.81 -28.81
CA GLU A 381 48.26 -10.12 -28.25
C GLU A 381 49.28 -9.81 -29.36
N PRO A 382 49.68 -8.53 -29.55
CA PRO A 382 50.68 -8.18 -30.55
C PRO A 382 52.07 -8.62 -30.10
N VAL A 383 52.70 -9.46 -30.91
CA VAL A 383 54.12 -9.80 -30.82
C VAL A 383 54.87 -9.01 -31.89
N TYR A 384 55.63 -8.01 -31.45
CA TYR A 384 56.46 -7.19 -32.34
C TYR A 384 57.75 -7.94 -32.66
N THR A 385 58.01 -8.19 -33.95
CA THR A 385 59.27 -8.75 -34.43
C THR A 385 59.99 -7.72 -35.29
N ALA A 386 61.23 -7.44 -34.92
CA ALA A 386 62.10 -6.52 -35.65
C ALA A 386 62.93 -7.29 -36.69
N ILE A 387 62.85 -6.89 -37.96
CA ILE A 387 63.60 -7.51 -39.06
C ILE A 387 64.38 -6.41 -39.79
N ALA A 388 65.67 -6.64 -40.00
CA ALA A 388 66.49 -5.78 -40.85
C ALA A 388 66.42 -6.32 -42.29
N THR A 389 65.85 -5.55 -43.22
CA THR A 389 65.65 -5.95 -44.62
C THR A 389 65.91 -4.78 -45.57
N ASN A 390 66.33 -5.07 -46.80
CA ASN A 390 66.50 -4.08 -47.85
C ASN A 390 65.19 -3.89 -48.62
N SER A 391 64.88 -2.64 -49.00
CA SER A 391 63.72 -2.34 -49.84
C SER A 391 63.95 -2.87 -51.27
N PRO A 392 62.89 -3.14 -52.06
CA PRO A 392 62.99 -3.75 -53.39
C PRO A 392 63.82 -3.01 -54.45
N TYR A 393 64.38 -1.84 -54.12
CA TYR A 393 65.16 -0.99 -55.02
C TYR A 393 66.42 -0.41 -54.36
N ASP A 394 66.86 -0.97 -53.23
CA ASP A 394 68.06 -0.48 -52.55
C ASP A 394 69.31 -0.72 -53.40
N PRO A 395 70.24 0.26 -53.51
CA PRO A 395 71.52 0.07 -54.19
C PRO A 395 72.30 -1.13 -53.62
N ALA A 396 73.04 -1.84 -54.48
CA ALA A 396 73.89 -2.94 -54.03
C ALA A 396 74.91 -2.44 -52.99
N GLY A 397 74.84 -2.98 -51.76
CA GLY A 397 75.65 -2.55 -50.62
C GLY A 397 74.99 -1.57 -49.65
N ALA A 398 73.72 -1.20 -49.87
CA ALA A 398 72.95 -0.38 -48.92
C ALA A 398 72.76 -1.09 -47.57
N ALA A 399 72.77 -0.30 -46.48
CA ALA A 399 72.49 -0.80 -45.15
C ALA A 399 71.01 -1.25 -45.04
N PRO A 400 70.72 -2.40 -44.40
CA PRO A 400 69.35 -2.87 -44.28
C PRO A 400 68.50 -1.91 -43.42
N HIS A 401 67.26 -1.70 -43.83
CA HIS A 401 66.27 -0.93 -43.10
C HIS A 401 65.65 -1.77 -41.98
N LEU A 402 65.46 -1.18 -40.80
CA LEU A 402 64.72 -1.80 -39.72
C LEU A 402 63.21 -1.71 -40.02
N VAL A 403 62.56 -2.86 -40.17
CA VAL A 403 61.11 -3.00 -40.34
C VAL A 403 60.54 -3.73 -39.13
N ILE A 404 59.52 -3.16 -38.51
CA ILE A 404 58.78 -3.80 -37.42
C ILE A 404 57.57 -4.50 -38.02
N VAL A 405 57.51 -5.82 -37.85
CA VAL A 405 56.37 -6.65 -38.22
C VAL A 405 55.58 -6.97 -36.96
N THR A 406 54.31 -6.60 -36.93
CA THR A 406 53.38 -6.97 -35.86
C THR A 406 52.72 -8.29 -36.22
N ASN A 407 53.02 -9.34 -35.47
CA ASN A 407 52.27 -10.59 -35.50
C ASN A 407 51.29 -10.61 -34.33
N TYR A 408 50.21 -11.38 -34.42
CA TYR A 408 49.26 -11.54 -33.31
C TYR A 408 49.24 -13.00 -32.86
N VAL A 409 49.42 -13.21 -31.56
CA VAL A 409 49.21 -14.51 -30.93
C VAL A 409 47.86 -14.46 -30.21
N LEU A 410 47.02 -15.46 -30.44
CA LEU A 410 45.72 -15.56 -29.81
C LEU A 410 45.86 -16.21 -28.43
N THR A 411 45.59 -15.46 -27.37
CA THR A 411 45.62 -15.95 -25.99
C THR A 411 44.19 -16.04 -25.43
N PRO A 412 43.80 -17.17 -24.81
CA PRO A 412 42.54 -17.25 -24.10
C PRO A 412 42.63 -16.45 -22.80
N GLU A 413 41.68 -15.55 -22.59
CA GLU A 413 41.62 -14.67 -21.43
C GLU A 413 40.21 -14.72 -20.81
N ILE A 414 40.13 -14.73 -19.48
CA ILE A 414 38.85 -14.61 -18.76
C ILE A 414 38.62 -13.12 -18.48
N ARG A 415 37.47 -12.62 -18.93
CA ARG A 415 37.01 -11.27 -18.60
C ARG A 415 35.94 -11.32 -17.51
N TYR A 416 35.89 -10.25 -16.73
CA TYR A 416 34.95 -10.08 -15.64
C TYR A 416 34.11 -8.83 -15.83
N GLN A 417 32.83 -8.93 -15.50
CA GLN A 417 31.95 -7.80 -15.30
C GLN A 417 31.45 -7.80 -13.85
N HIS A 418 31.78 -6.73 -13.15
CA HIS A 418 31.45 -6.54 -11.74
C HIS A 418 30.36 -5.50 -11.58
N THR A 419 29.49 -5.73 -10.59
CA THR A 419 28.55 -4.75 -10.07
C THR A 419 29.05 -4.26 -8.72
N PHE A 420 29.26 -2.96 -8.58
CA PHE A 420 29.83 -2.36 -7.37
C PHE A 420 28.75 -1.73 -6.48
N ALA A 421 28.92 -1.85 -5.16
CA ALA A 421 27.98 -1.30 -4.17
C ALA A 421 28.40 0.08 -3.64
N ASN A 422 29.69 0.39 -3.67
CA ASN A 422 30.26 1.55 -2.96
C ASN A 422 31.32 2.30 -3.77
N LEU A 423 31.24 2.23 -5.11
CA LEU A 423 32.13 2.94 -6.02
C LEU A 423 31.44 4.22 -6.52
N VAL A 424 32.12 5.36 -6.50
CA VAL A 424 31.57 6.64 -6.98
C VAL A 424 32.55 7.38 -7.88
N THR A 425 32.02 8.17 -8.82
CA THR A 425 32.75 9.18 -9.62
C THR A 425 32.20 10.58 -9.36
N PHE A 426 32.82 11.61 -9.90
CA PHE A 426 32.50 13.01 -9.62
C PHE A 426 32.19 13.79 -10.89
N ARG A 427 31.06 14.50 -10.91
CA ARG A 427 30.75 15.45 -11.99
C ARG A 427 30.11 16.72 -11.44
N VAL A 428 30.18 17.78 -12.22
CA VAL A 428 29.47 19.03 -11.92
C VAL A 428 28.02 18.90 -12.39
N VAL A 429 27.06 19.01 -11.46
CA VAL A 429 25.62 19.05 -11.72
C VAL A 429 25.09 20.38 -11.19
N ASN A 430 24.40 21.15 -12.04
CA ASN A 430 23.86 22.48 -11.69
C ASN A 430 24.90 23.43 -11.06
N GLY A 431 26.15 23.35 -11.49
CA GLY A 431 27.25 24.20 -10.99
C GLY A 431 27.92 23.71 -9.69
N ALA A 432 27.50 22.58 -9.12
CA ALA A 432 28.11 21.99 -7.91
C ALA A 432 28.72 20.61 -8.20
N TRP A 433 29.86 20.31 -7.57
CA TRP A 433 30.45 18.96 -7.62
C TRP A 433 29.57 17.97 -6.86
N THR A 434 29.26 16.84 -7.49
CA THR A 434 28.40 15.79 -6.91
C THR A 434 29.03 14.42 -7.12
N ALA A 435 29.02 13.59 -6.07
CA ALA A 435 29.42 12.19 -6.14
C ALA A 435 28.30 11.35 -6.76
N ILE A 436 28.64 10.46 -7.69
CA ILE A 436 27.69 9.67 -8.47
C ILE A 436 28.07 8.20 -8.41
N PRO A 437 27.16 7.30 -8.00
CA PRO A 437 27.42 5.87 -7.96
C PRO A 437 27.80 5.29 -9.33
N ILE A 438 28.86 4.49 -9.34
CA ILE A 438 29.21 3.61 -10.46
C ILE A 438 28.74 2.20 -10.08
N THR A 439 27.59 1.79 -10.61
CA THR A 439 27.09 0.41 -10.42
C THR A 439 27.77 -0.56 -11.38
N THR A 440 28.00 -0.14 -12.63
CA THR A 440 28.71 -0.90 -13.66
C THR A 440 29.59 0.04 -14.49
N LEU A 441 30.77 -0.44 -14.91
CA LEU A 441 31.75 0.38 -15.65
C LEU A 441 31.36 0.62 -17.11
N SER A 442 30.53 -0.24 -17.70
CA SER A 442 30.11 -0.17 -19.11
C SER A 442 29.37 1.13 -19.44
N ASN A 443 28.73 1.76 -18.46
CA ASN A 443 27.96 3.00 -18.64
C ASN A 443 28.84 4.27 -18.65
N TYR A 444 30.15 4.11 -18.42
CA TYR A 444 31.10 5.22 -18.27
C TYR A 444 32.19 5.20 -19.36
N MET A 445 31.96 4.52 -20.49
CA MET A 445 32.86 4.64 -21.64
C MET A 445 32.79 6.04 -22.24
N GLY A 446 33.94 6.66 -22.47
CA GLY A 446 34.05 8.00 -23.04
C GLY A 446 35.24 8.15 -23.98
N HIS A 447 35.40 9.35 -24.52
CA HIS A 447 36.54 9.69 -25.38
C HIS A 447 37.70 10.23 -24.55
N GLY A 448 38.68 9.37 -24.25
CA GLY A 448 39.95 9.78 -23.62
C GLY A 448 40.94 10.31 -24.66
N PHE A 449 41.95 11.05 -24.21
CA PHE A 449 43.08 11.45 -25.05
C PHE A 449 44.30 10.58 -24.72
N GLY A 450 44.72 9.77 -25.67
CA GLY A 450 45.99 9.05 -25.64
C GLY A 450 47.04 9.81 -26.45
N THR A 451 48.30 9.75 -26.04
CA THR A 451 49.42 10.30 -26.81
C THR A 451 50.50 9.25 -26.98
N ALA A 452 50.76 8.85 -28.22
CA ALA A 452 51.90 8.01 -28.58
C ALA A 452 53.14 8.89 -28.78
N VAL A 453 54.21 8.59 -28.04
CA VAL A 453 55.53 9.19 -28.24
C VAL A 453 56.48 8.10 -28.73
N THR A 454 57.03 8.29 -29.94
CA THR A 454 58.03 7.39 -30.53
C THR A 454 59.38 8.09 -30.61
N LEU A 455 60.37 7.49 -29.96
CA LEU A 455 61.77 7.90 -29.96
C LEU A 455 62.52 7.02 -30.96
N VAL A 456 63.24 7.65 -31.89
CA VAL A 456 64.09 6.98 -32.87
C VAL A 456 65.48 7.60 -32.80
N ALA A 457 66.49 6.83 -32.39
CA ALA A 457 67.89 7.24 -32.44
C ALA A 457 68.64 6.39 -33.47
N THR A 458 69.10 7.02 -34.55
CA THR A 458 69.82 6.36 -35.65
C THR A 458 70.95 7.25 -36.16
N ASN A 459 72.04 6.64 -36.62
CA ASN A 459 73.04 7.34 -37.45
C ASN A 459 72.45 7.54 -38.86
N GLY A 460 72.77 8.67 -39.49
CA GLY A 460 72.39 8.94 -40.88
C GLY A 460 72.99 7.90 -41.84
N PRO A 461 72.36 7.65 -43.00
CA PRO A 461 72.76 6.60 -43.95
C PRO A 461 74.17 6.78 -44.56
N TYR A 462 74.83 7.90 -44.31
CA TYR A 462 76.16 8.24 -44.84
C TYR A 462 77.11 8.81 -43.77
N ASP A 463 76.79 8.64 -42.49
CA ASP A 463 77.60 9.20 -41.41
C ASP A 463 78.95 8.46 -41.29
N ALA A 464 80.03 9.22 -41.08
CA ALA A 464 81.35 8.65 -40.87
C ALA A 464 81.37 7.74 -39.61
N PRO A 465 82.21 6.68 -39.59
CA PRO A 465 82.37 5.84 -38.41
C PRO A 465 82.73 6.68 -37.17
N GLY A 466 81.90 6.62 -36.11
CA GLY A 466 82.07 7.40 -34.87
C GLY A 466 81.16 8.63 -34.72
N SER A 467 80.30 8.93 -35.70
CA SER A 467 79.28 9.98 -35.58
C SER A 467 78.28 9.73 -34.45
N GLN A 468 77.81 10.82 -33.83
CA GLN A 468 76.77 10.73 -32.80
C GLN A 468 75.39 10.48 -33.43
N PRO A 469 74.57 9.56 -32.89
CA PRO A 469 73.23 9.29 -33.41
C PRO A 469 72.33 10.52 -33.31
N ALA A 470 71.49 10.75 -34.33
CA ALA A 470 70.44 11.74 -34.28
C ALA A 470 69.20 11.15 -33.60
N THR A 471 68.72 11.81 -32.54
CA THR A 471 67.49 11.42 -31.82
C THR A 471 66.30 12.23 -32.35
N ASN A 472 65.35 11.55 -32.98
CA ASN A 472 64.07 12.09 -33.41
C ASN A 472 62.95 11.67 -32.46
N ILE A 473 62.04 12.59 -32.14
CA ILE A 473 60.88 12.36 -31.29
C ILE A 473 59.61 12.65 -32.10
N PHE A 474 58.74 11.65 -32.24
CA PHE A 474 57.44 11.78 -32.90
C PHE A 474 56.32 11.66 -31.88
N GLN A 475 55.41 12.62 -31.87
CA GLN A 475 54.24 12.62 -30.98
C GLN A 475 52.96 12.61 -31.81
N HIS A 476 52.06 11.67 -31.50
CA HIS A 476 50.75 11.56 -32.14
C HIS A 476 49.67 11.36 -31.08
N SER A 477 48.72 12.28 -30.99
CA SER A 477 47.59 12.19 -30.07
C SER A 477 46.36 11.64 -30.78
N PHE A 478 45.62 10.77 -30.11
CA PHE A 478 44.43 10.11 -30.64
C PHE A 478 43.36 9.96 -29.56
N LEU A 479 42.11 9.76 -29.98
CA LEU A 479 41.01 9.50 -29.05
C LEU A 479 40.95 8.01 -28.72
N THR A 480 40.84 7.69 -27.43
CA THR A 480 40.59 6.34 -26.94
C THR A 480 39.10 6.13 -26.68
N ASN A 481 38.64 4.88 -26.69
CA ASN A 481 37.26 4.52 -26.31
C ASN A 481 37.31 3.72 -25.00
N GLU A 482 37.77 4.38 -23.94
CA GLU A 482 38.02 3.78 -22.63
C GLU A 482 37.14 4.44 -21.56
N VAL A 483 37.06 3.79 -20.40
CA VAL A 483 36.44 4.40 -19.23
C VAL A 483 37.38 5.49 -18.72
N VAL A 484 36.91 6.73 -18.66
CA VAL A 484 37.71 7.89 -18.27
C VAL A 484 37.09 8.61 -17.08
N GLY A 485 37.95 9.25 -16.28
CA GLY A 485 37.55 10.05 -15.13
C GLY A 485 38.28 9.61 -13.87
N ASP A 486 37.70 9.98 -12.74
CA ASP A 486 38.20 9.66 -11.43
C ASP A 486 37.16 8.93 -10.57
N PHE A 487 37.64 8.27 -9.52
CA PHE A 487 36.77 7.54 -8.61
C PHE A 487 37.21 7.67 -7.15
N ALA A 488 36.27 7.37 -6.26
CA ALA A 488 36.53 7.11 -4.86
C ALA A 488 35.71 5.89 -4.40
N ILE A 489 36.18 5.25 -3.32
CA ILE A 489 35.46 4.18 -2.65
C ILE A 489 34.78 4.77 -1.43
N LEU A 490 33.46 4.59 -1.33
CA LEU A 490 32.70 4.99 -0.16
C LEU A 490 33.05 4.07 1.03
N PRO A 491 33.36 4.64 2.20
CA PRO A 491 33.56 3.85 3.42
C PRO A 491 32.33 3.00 3.75
N THR A 492 32.53 1.93 4.53
CA THR A 492 31.43 1.14 5.11
C THR A 492 30.46 2.05 5.87
N ASN A 493 29.16 1.88 5.62
CA ASN A 493 28.06 2.71 6.16
C ASN A 493 28.03 4.16 5.68
N SER A 494 28.72 4.51 4.59
CA SER A 494 28.60 5.83 3.95
C SER A 494 27.61 5.80 2.78
N CYS A 495 26.75 6.82 2.74
CA CYS A 495 25.76 7.06 1.69
C CYS A 495 26.30 8.02 0.62
N GLY A 496 27.48 8.63 0.82
CA GLY A 496 28.03 9.62 -0.10
C GLY A 496 29.00 10.60 0.57
N PHE A 497 29.35 11.62 -0.19
CA PHE A 497 30.15 12.75 0.26
C PHE A 497 29.39 14.05 -0.01
N GLN A 498 29.32 14.92 1.00
CA GLN A 498 28.91 16.31 0.77
C GLN A 498 30.15 17.13 0.45
N ILE A 499 30.29 17.49 -0.82
CA ILE A 499 31.44 18.27 -1.31
C ILE A 499 31.20 19.75 -1.04
N GLN A 500 32.11 20.38 -0.30
CA GLN A 500 32.01 21.81 -0.02
C GLN A 500 32.67 22.64 -1.13
N TYR A 501 33.89 22.27 -1.48
CA TYR A 501 34.65 22.93 -2.54
C TYR A 501 35.79 22.03 -3.05
N PRO A 502 36.16 22.15 -4.34
CA PRO A 502 37.39 21.57 -4.86
C PRO A 502 38.59 22.40 -4.37
N LEU A 503 39.71 21.73 -4.09
CA LEU A 503 40.95 22.36 -3.64
C LEU A 503 42.03 22.36 -4.73
N LEU A 504 42.39 21.17 -5.23
CA LEU A 504 43.33 21.00 -6.33
C LEU A 504 42.76 20.05 -7.37
N THR A 505 43.02 20.38 -8.64
CA THR A 505 42.77 19.52 -9.79
C THR A 505 44.12 19.30 -10.45
N ASN A 506 44.59 18.05 -10.46
CA ASN A 506 45.87 17.72 -11.06
C ASN A 506 45.65 16.82 -12.28
N VAL A 507 46.41 17.07 -13.34
CA VAL A 507 46.38 16.26 -14.56
C VAL A 507 47.64 15.41 -14.55
N VAL A 508 47.46 14.10 -14.40
CA VAL A 508 48.55 13.14 -14.30
C VAL A 508 48.62 12.35 -15.59
N ALA A 509 49.84 12.15 -16.10
CA ALA A 509 50.11 11.32 -17.26
C ALA A 509 50.67 9.96 -16.80
N ASN A 510 50.01 8.88 -17.17
CA ASN A 510 50.52 7.52 -16.99
C ASN A 510 51.17 7.07 -18.29
N SER A 511 52.43 6.65 -18.24
CA SER A 511 53.15 6.15 -19.40
C SER A 511 53.24 4.63 -19.38
N ASN A 512 52.88 3.97 -20.47
CA ASN A 512 53.15 2.56 -20.71
C ASN A 512 54.10 2.40 -21.89
N LEU A 513 55.18 1.64 -21.70
CA LEU A 513 56.13 1.33 -22.76
C LEU A 513 55.55 0.21 -23.63
N VAL A 514 55.17 0.52 -24.85
CA VAL A 514 54.58 -0.46 -25.79
C VAL A 514 55.67 -1.38 -26.34
N PHE A 515 56.83 -0.81 -26.63
CA PHE A 515 57.96 -1.54 -27.20
C PHE A 515 59.25 -0.74 -27.07
N SER A 516 60.38 -1.44 -26.96
CA SER A 516 61.73 -0.88 -27.02
C SER A 516 62.67 -1.89 -27.67
N LEU A 517 63.53 -1.41 -28.58
CA LEU A 517 64.51 -2.22 -29.29
C LEU A 517 65.84 -1.49 -29.38
N THR A 518 66.91 -2.25 -29.14
CA THR A 518 68.28 -1.85 -29.44
C THR A 518 68.87 -2.89 -30.39
N ALA A 519 69.17 -2.50 -31.64
CA ALA A 519 69.82 -3.39 -32.60
C ALA A 519 71.30 -2.99 -32.80
N GLY A 520 72.19 -3.97 -32.73
CA GLY A 520 73.58 -3.85 -33.20
C GLY A 520 73.75 -4.70 -34.46
N VAL A 521 74.16 -4.09 -35.57
CA VAL A 521 74.30 -4.79 -36.86
C VAL A 521 75.69 -5.42 -36.97
N GLY A 522 75.76 -6.76 -37.05
CA GLY A 522 76.97 -7.46 -37.45
C GLY A 522 76.98 -7.72 -38.96
N ILE A 523 77.87 -7.08 -39.72
CA ILE A 523 78.07 -7.38 -41.15
C ILE A 523 79.03 -8.56 -41.26
N THR A 524 78.60 -9.68 -41.85
CA THR A 524 79.50 -10.75 -42.30
C THR A 524 79.81 -10.54 -43.78
N ASN A 525 80.97 -9.96 -44.08
CA ASN A 525 81.51 -10.00 -45.44
C ASN A 525 82.06 -11.40 -45.72
N GLY A 526 81.62 -12.02 -46.80
CA GLY A 526 82.13 -13.31 -47.25
C GLY A 526 83.64 -13.25 -47.47
N GLY A 527 84.37 -14.13 -46.77
CA GLY A 527 85.79 -14.42 -46.97
C GLY A 527 86.75 -13.71 -46.00
N GLY A 528 87.09 -14.36 -44.89
CA GLY A 528 88.30 -14.06 -44.10
C GLY A 528 88.09 -13.36 -42.75
N THR A 529 87.91 -14.16 -41.71
CA THR A 529 88.39 -14.04 -40.31
C THR A 529 88.40 -12.72 -39.51
N ASN A 530 87.73 -11.63 -39.90
CA ASN A 530 87.55 -10.46 -39.02
C ASN A 530 86.09 -10.00 -38.98
N VAL A 531 85.39 -10.37 -37.90
CA VAL A 531 84.11 -9.75 -37.52
C VAL A 531 84.43 -8.41 -36.86
N THR A 532 84.40 -7.33 -37.63
CA THR A 532 84.47 -5.97 -37.06
C THR A 532 83.05 -5.53 -36.71
N LEU A 533 82.72 -5.52 -35.42
CA LEU A 533 81.48 -4.94 -34.90
C LEU A 533 81.55 -3.41 -35.08
N LEU A 534 80.94 -2.88 -36.14
CA LEU A 534 80.70 -1.44 -36.28
C LEU A 534 79.46 -1.07 -35.47
N SER A 535 79.63 -0.18 -34.50
CA SER A 535 78.62 0.26 -33.53
C SER A 535 77.55 1.19 -34.13
N SER A 536 76.81 0.71 -35.14
CA SER A 536 75.60 1.37 -35.61
C SER A 536 74.44 0.95 -34.69
N ASN A 537 74.38 1.54 -33.50
CA ASN A 537 73.30 1.28 -32.54
C ASN A 537 72.06 2.08 -32.98
N SER A 538 71.04 1.40 -33.52
CA SER A 538 69.71 1.98 -33.72
C SER A 538 68.83 1.66 -32.52
N PHE A 539 68.26 2.67 -31.89
CA PHE A 539 67.31 2.54 -30.77
C PHE A 539 65.95 3.07 -31.19
N VAL A 540 64.89 2.27 -31.01
CA VAL A 540 63.50 2.69 -31.22
C VAL A 540 62.68 2.31 -29.99
N ALA A 541 61.95 3.27 -29.44
CA ALA A 541 61.02 3.02 -28.35
C ALA A 541 59.72 3.82 -28.55
N THR A 542 58.59 3.17 -28.31
CA THR A 542 57.27 3.83 -28.33
C THR A 542 56.60 3.68 -26.98
N ALA A 543 56.20 4.79 -26.38
CA ALA A 543 55.43 4.85 -25.16
C ALA A 543 54.05 5.48 -25.44
N LEU A 544 53.02 4.95 -24.80
CA LEU A 544 51.68 5.51 -24.77
C LEU A 544 51.50 6.26 -23.45
N PHE A 545 51.00 7.49 -23.53
CA PHE A 545 50.66 8.32 -22.39
C PHE A 545 49.15 8.52 -22.33
N ASP A 546 48.56 8.11 -21.22
CA ASP A 546 47.16 8.36 -20.90
C ASP A 546 47.07 9.44 -19.84
N TYR A 547 46.23 10.44 -20.09
CA TYR A 547 46.03 11.56 -19.17
C TYR A 547 44.75 11.36 -18.37
N TYR A 548 44.84 11.52 -17.06
CA TYR A 548 43.67 11.53 -16.19
C TYR A 548 43.73 12.72 -15.25
N THR A 549 42.55 13.17 -14.84
CA THR A 549 42.39 14.28 -13.89
C THR A 549 42.00 13.72 -12.55
N ASN A 550 42.81 13.96 -11.51
CA ASN A 550 42.42 13.67 -10.14
C ASN A 550 42.03 14.97 -9.42
N HIS A 551 40.96 14.89 -8.64
CA HIS A 551 40.46 15.98 -7.84
C HIS A 551 40.77 15.71 -6.37
N THR A 552 41.09 16.79 -5.64
CA THR A 552 41.08 16.80 -4.18
C THR A 552 39.96 17.70 -3.71
N PHE A 553 39.04 17.14 -2.93
CA PHE A 553 37.87 17.82 -2.38
C PHE A 553 37.98 17.98 -0.86
N TRP A 554 37.43 19.06 -0.32
CA TRP A 554 37.03 19.09 1.10
C TRP A 554 35.60 18.56 1.23
N VAL A 555 35.43 17.47 1.97
CA VAL A 555 34.15 16.76 2.08
C VAL A 555 33.75 16.53 3.53
N TYR A 556 32.44 16.43 3.75
CA TYR A 556 31.87 15.77 4.91
C TYR A 556 31.36 14.40 4.50
N ASP A 557 31.66 13.39 5.31
CA ASP A 557 31.12 12.04 5.10
C ASP A 557 29.60 12.07 5.34
N VAL A 558 28.84 11.52 4.41
CA VAL A 558 27.41 11.29 4.55
C VAL A 558 27.24 9.87 5.05
N ASN A 559 26.72 9.71 6.27
CA ASN A 559 26.53 8.41 6.90
C ASN A 559 25.15 7.86 6.58
N CYS A 560 25.11 6.60 6.13
CA CYS A 560 23.92 5.76 6.13
C CYS A 560 23.76 5.21 7.56
N LEU A 561 22.96 5.87 8.38
CA LEU A 561 22.56 5.28 9.64
C LEU A 561 21.40 4.33 9.34
N VAL A 562 21.72 3.03 9.27
CA VAL A 562 20.72 1.96 9.35
C VAL A 562 20.23 1.94 10.79
N ALA A 563 19.41 2.92 11.13
CA ALA A 563 18.78 2.99 12.41
C ALA A 563 17.38 2.41 12.23
N THR A 564 17.30 1.09 12.12
CA THR A 564 16.03 0.36 12.11
C THR A 564 15.22 0.55 13.41
N ASN A 565 15.72 1.34 14.37
CA ASN A 565 15.04 1.77 15.59
C ASN A 565 15.47 3.20 16.02
N ALA A 566 15.76 4.13 15.09
CA ALA A 566 16.07 5.51 15.49
C ALA A 566 14.81 6.19 16.06
N ILE A 567 14.69 6.14 17.38
CA ILE A 567 13.61 6.80 18.11
C ILE A 567 13.88 8.30 18.14
N GLY A 568 12.91 9.09 17.72
CA GLY A 568 12.97 10.55 17.70
C GLY A 568 11.60 11.15 17.98
N LEU A 569 11.59 12.37 18.52
CA LEU A 569 10.36 13.14 18.72
C LEU A 569 10.03 13.84 17.39
N ARG A 570 8.95 13.42 16.72
CA ARG A 570 8.64 13.86 15.36
C ARG A 570 7.25 14.49 15.25
N PRO A 571 7.09 15.57 14.47
CA PRO A 571 5.79 16.08 14.08
C PRO A 571 5.09 15.08 13.14
N GLY A 572 3.77 15.19 13.01
CA GLY A 572 3.05 14.47 11.98
C GLY A 572 3.49 14.88 10.57
N ILE A 573 3.25 14.00 9.59
CA ILE A 573 3.69 14.17 8.19
C ILE A 573 2.77 15.09 7.37
N GLY A 574 1.70 15.63 7.94
CA GLY A 574 0.72 16.51 7.33
C GLY A 574 -0.23 15.82 6.36
N LYS A 575 0.28 14.93 5.50
CA LYS A 575 -0.49 14.18 4.50
C LYS A 575 0.21 12.89 4.11
N ILE A 576 -0.59 11.89 3.73
CA ILE A 576 -0.14 10.67 3.06
C ILE A 576 -0.52 10.72 1.58
N ASN A 577 0.38 10.29 0.72
CA ASN A 577 0.14 10.06 -0.70
C ASN A 577 0.23 8.56 -1.01
N PHE A 578 -0.75 8.06 -1.74
CA PHE A 578 -0.83 6.68 -2.18
C PHE A 578 -0.45 6.57 -3.65
N HIS A 579 0.45 5.63 -3.96
CA HIS A 579 0.97 5.40 -5.30
C HIS A 579 0.69 3.98 -5.75
N ARG A 580 -0.08 3.82 -6.84
CA ARG A 580 -0.33 2.51 -7.44
C ARG A 580 0.92 1.98 -8.13
N LYS A 581 1.24 0.70 -7.94
CA LYS A 581 2.37 0.03 -8.60
C LYS A 581 2.03 -1.39 -9.04
N ASP A 582 2.62 -1.81 -10.15
CA ASP A 582 2.45 -3.16 -10.68
C ASP A 582 3.18 -4.18 -9.79
N PHE A 583 2.51 -5.29 -9.52
CA PHE A 583 2.92 -6.28 -8.54
C PHE A 583 2.94 -7.68 -9.13
N ASP A 584 3.98 -8.43 -8.80
CA ASP A 584 4.08 -9.85 -9.11
C ASP A 584 3.54 -10.65 -7.92
N SER A 585 2.29 -11.09 -8.04
CA SER A 585 1.59 -11.85 -7.00
C SER A 585 2.19 -13.24 -6.75
N LEU A 586 2.91 -13.82 -7.72
CA LEU A 586 3.57 -15.12 -7.55
C LEU A 586 4.82 -14.99 -6.69
N LEU A 587 5.57 -13.89 -6.85
CA LEU A 587 6.79 -13.61 -6.10
C LEU A 587 6.55 -12.76 -4.84
N GLY A 588 5.32 -12.26 -4.64
CA GLY A 588 4.95 -11.43 -3.50
C GLY A 588 5.76 -10.13 -3.42
N ARG A 589 6.11 -9.52 -4.57
CA ARG A 589 6.96 -8.33 -4.66
C ARG A 589 6.68 -7.50 -5.93
N PHE A 590 7.15 -6.26 -5.95
CA PHE A 590 7.14 -5.45 -7.17
C PHE A 590 8.11 -5.97 -8.24
N PHE A 591 7.80 -5.73 -9.52
CA PHE A 591 8.68 -6.11 -10.65
C PHE A 591 10.05 -5.43 -10.60
N SER A 592 10.12 -4.23 -10.02
CA SER A 592 11.35 -3.53 -9.68
C SER A 592 11.21 -2.95 -8.27
N PRO A 593 12.26 -3.05 -7.42
CA PRO A 593 12.31 -2.29 -6.18
C PRO A 593 12.12 -0.80 -6.45
N ILE A 594 11.41 -0.13 -5.55
CA ILE A 594 11.18 1.31 -5.61
C ILE A 594 12.04 1.96 -4.53
N THR A 595 12.84 2.94 -4.90
CA THR A 595 13.57 3.76 -3.94
C THR A 595 12.86 5.11 -3.81
N ASN A 596 12.38 5.40 -2.61
CA ASN A 596 11.78 6.70 -2.29
C ASN A 596 12.72 7.50 -1.39
N TYR A 597 12.77 8.81 -1.61
CA TYR A 597 13.48 9.78 -0.79
C TYR A 597 12.47 10.78 -0.24
N TYR A 598 12.44 10.94 1.08
CA TYR A 598 11.60 11.93 1.75
C TYR A 598 12.33 12.50 2.96
N THR A 599 11.78 13.58 3.51
CA THR A 599 12.32 14.23 4.70
C THR A 599 11.43 13.91 5.90
N LEU A 600 12.04 13.51 7.00
CA LEU A 600 11.41 13.51 8.32
C LEU A 600 12.02 14.61 9.17
N THR A 601 11.19 15.42 9.79
CA THR A 601 11.66 16.42 10.75
C THR A 601 11.74 15.76 12.13
N GLU A 602 12.80 16.03 12.89
CA GLU A 602 12.94 15.57 14.27
C GLU A 602 13.25 16.74 15.20
N LEU A 603 12.62 16.78 16.37
CA LEU A 603 12.92 17.76 17.41
C LEU A 603 14.08 17.24 18.26
N THR A 604 15.26 17.83 18.07
CA THR A 604 16.48 17.49 18.83
C THR A 604 17.13 18.75 19.38
N ASN A 605 17.54 18.73 20.65
CA ASN A 605 18.09 19.90 21.35
C ASN A 605 17.18 21.14 21.24
N ASN A 606 15.87 20.93 21.31
CA ASN A 606 14.85 21.99 21.24
C ASN A 606 14.84 22.75 19.90
N GLN A 607 15.37 22.14 18.83
CA GLN A 607 15.33 22.64 17.45
C GLN A 607 14.83 21.56 16.49
N PHE A 608 14.00 21.97 15.53
CA PHE A 608 13.58 21.09 14.45
C PHE A 608 14.74 20.90 13.47
N VAL A 609 15.05 19.65 13.18
CA VAL A 609 16.11 19.27 12.26
C VAL A 609 15.55 18.31 11.23
N ASP A 610 15.64 18.70 9.97
CA ASP A 610 15.24 17.88 8.85
C ASP A 610 16.27 16.77 8.57
N ARG A 611 15.74 15.58 8.36
CA ARG A 611 16.49 14.35 8.13
C ARG A 611 16.05 13.75 6.82
N THR A 612 16.99 13.59 5.90
CA THR A 612 16.72 12.86 4.65
C THR A 612 16.68 11.38 4.93
N VAL A 613 15.57 10.75 4.58
CA VAL A 613 15.33 9.32 4.70
C VAL A 613 15.21 8.75 3.30
N PHE A 614 15.86 7.62 3.06
CA PHE A 614 15.58 6.81 1.88
C PHE A 614 14.96 5.48 2.29
N ARG A 615 13.98 5.03 1.52
CA ARG A 615 13.25 3.79 1.74
C ARG A 615 13.34 2.92 0.50
N VAL A 616 13.71 1.66 0.67
CA VAL A 616 13.66 0.67 -0.42
C VAL A 616 12.41 -0.19 -0.23
N VAL A 617 11.47 -0.06 -1.14
CA VAL A 617 10.18 -0.74 -1.11
C VAL A 617 10.20 -1.86 -2.13
N THR A 618 10.15 -3.10 -1.64
CA THR A 618 10.11 -4.31 -2.48
C THR A 618 8.72 -4.95 -2.50
N GLN A 619 7.87 -4.62 -1.53
CA GLN A 619 6.50 -5.12 -1.37
C GLN A 619 5.54 -3.94 -1.18
N PRO A 620 4.26 -4.08 -1.55
CA PRO A 620 3.27 -3.03 -1.33
C PRO A 620 3.03 -2.78 0.16
N ASP A 621 2.78 -1.53 0.53
CA ASP A 621 2.28 -1.15 1.86
C ASP A 621 0.83 -1.60 2.05
N VAL A 622 0.05 -1.57 0.97
CA VAL A 622 -1.35 -1.99 0.93
C VAL A 622 -1.60 -2.90 -0.27
N ASN A 623 -2.14 -4.10 -0.03
CA ASN A 623 -2.47 -5.06 -1.08
C ASN A 623 -3.97 -5.35 -1.10
N PHE A 624 -4.61 -5.17 -2.26
CA PHE A 624 -6.00 -5.52 -2.50
C PHE A 624 -6.08 -6.90 -3.18
N THR A 625 -6.84 -7.80 -2.58
CA THR A 625 -6.92 -9.22 -2.97
C THR A 625 -8.38 -9.68 -2.98
N ALA A 626 -8.66 -10.83 -3.58
CA ALA A 626 -9.97 -11.47 -3.53
C ALA A 626 -9.85 -12.93 -3.07
N ALA A 627 -10.56 -13.29 -2.01
CA ALA A 627 -10.44 -14.60 -1.37
C ALA A 627 -11.80 -15.24 -1.13
N ASP A 628 -11.80 -16.57 -1.06
CA ASP A 628 -12.98 -17.31 -0.60
C ASP A 628 -13.04 -17.20 0.92
N LEU A 629 -13.78 -16.21 1.41
CA LEU A 629 -13.90 -15.98 2.85
C LEU A 629 -15.04 -16.83 3.40
N ALA A 630 -14.69 -17.89 4.11
CA ALA A 630 -15.62 -18.70 4.85
C ALA A 630 -15.84 -18.10 6.24
N ALA A 631 -17.10 -17.93 6.63
CA ALA A 631 -17.49 -17.63 8.01
C ALA A 631 -18.60 -18.61 8.45
N PRO A 632 -18.67 -18.98 9.74
CA PRO A 632 -19.73 -19.85 10.23
C PRO A 632 -21.07 -19.13 10.09
N PHE A 633 -22.06 -19.82 9.53
CA PHE A 633 -23.44 -19.32 9.44
C PHE A 633 -23.93 -18.85 10.83
N PRO A 634 -24.61 -17.69 10.94
CA PRO A 634 -25.21 -16.87 9.86
C PRO A 634 -24.28 -15.81 9.25
N GLU A 635 -22.98 -15.86 9.51
CA GLU A 635 -22.09 -14.75 9.17
C GLU A 635 -21.49 -14.88 7.77
N ILE A 636 -21.43 -13.75 7.06
CA ILE A 636 -20.66 -13.60 5.82
C ILE A 636 -19.74 -12.40 6.01
N VAL A 637 -18.43 -12.64 5.98
CA VAL A 637 -17.43 -11.57 5.96
C VAL A 637 -17.33 -11.07 4.54
N THR A 638 -17.61 -9.78 4.30
CA THR A 638 -17.47 -9.20 2.96
C THR A 638 -16.02 -8.82 2.68
N VAL A 639 -15.28 -8.29 3.66
CA VAL A 639 -13.87 -7.93 3.53
C VAL A 639 -13.09 -8.39 4.76
N ALA A 640 -12.16 -9.33 4.57
CA ALA A 640 -11.16 -9.68 5.57
C ALA A 640 -9.94 -8.76 5.44
N ARG A 641 -9.29 -8.45 6.55
CA ARG A 641 -8.16 -7.53 6.57
C ARG A 641 -7.12 -7.96 7.59
N THR A 642 -5.84 -7.86 7.22
CA THR A 642 -4.76 -8.19 8.16
C THR A 642 -4.61 -7.09 9.21
N ALA A 643 -4.17 -7.48 10.41
CA ALA A 643 -3.68 -6.54 11.39
C ALA A 643 -2.44 -5.83 10.82
N PRO A 644 -2.34 -4.50 10.90
CA PRO A 644 -1.08 -3.85 10.61
C PRO A 644 -0.07 -4.18 11.71
N ASN A 645 1.22 -4.05 11.39
CA ASN A 645 2.25 -4.11 12.40
C ASN A 645 2.25 -2.78 13.17
N PHE A 646 2.23 -2.86 14.50
CA PHE A 646 2.38 -1.69 15.36
C PHE A 646 3.77 -1.71 15.98
N ASP A 647 4.57 -0.71 15.65
CA ASP A 647 5.85 -0.49 16.31
C ASP A 647 5.63 0.43 17.53
N SER A 648 5.73 -0.18 18.70
CA SER A 648 5.63 0.45 20.02
C SER A 648 7.00 0.66 20.68
N THR A 649 8.11 0.54 19.94
CA THR A 649 9.47 0.69 20.52
C THR A 649 9.72 2.10 21.05
N ALA A 650 9.05 3.10 20.49
CA ALA A 650 9.10 4.49 20.91
C ALA A 650 8.06 4.88 21.97
N THR A 651 7.22 3.94 22.41
CA THR A 651 6.13 4.20 23.35
C THR A 651 6.66 4.57 24.74
N PRO A 652 6.21 5.68 25.33
CA PRO A 652 6.60 6.08 26.68
C PRO A 652 6.24 5.04 27.77
N PRO A 653 7.04 4.90 28.84
CA PRO A 653 6.71 3.98 29.93
C PRO A 653 5.36 4.32 30.60
N GLY A 654 4.46 3.35 30.67
CA GLY A 654 3.15 3.49 31.31
C GLY A 654 2.00 3.81 30.34
N GLU A 655 2.32 4.12 29.08
CA GLU A 655 1.36 4.34 28.01
C GLU A 655 1.33 3.13 27.06
N VAL A 656 0.27 2.99 26.27
CA VAL A 656 0.17 1.94 25.22
C VAL A 656 0.47 2.51 23.83
N GLY A 657 0.57 3.83 23.72
CA GLY A 657 1.08 4.57 22.57
C GLY A 657 1.66 5.92 23.02
N PRO A 658 2.03 6.83 22.10
CA PRO A 658 1.91 6.70 20.66
C PRO A 658 2.92 5.70 20.08
N GLY A 659 2.75 5.37 18.81
CA GLY A 659 3.67 4.52 18.04
C GLY A 659 3.41 4.61 16.54
N THR A 660 4.09 3.77 15.76
CA THR A 660 4.02 3.81 14.30
C THR A 660 3.31 2.59 13.71
N ILE A 661 2.53 2.83 12.65
CA ILE A 661 1.90 1.78 11.85
C ILE A 661 2.85 1.37 10.72
N GLU A 662 3.01 0.07 10.51
CA GLU A 662 3.83 -0.50 9.45
C GLU A 662 3.08 -1.54 8.60
N GLY A 663 3.40 -1.56 7.31
CA GLY A 663 2.91 -2.54 6.34
C GLY A 663 3.78 -3.80 6.27
N PRO A 664 3.41 -4.75 5.40
CA PRO A 664 2.27 -4.70 4.48
C PRO A 664 0.93 -4.97 5.17
N VAL A 665 -0.12 -4.28 4.70
CA VAL A 665 -1.52 -4.57 5.04
C VAL A 665 -2.22 -5.19 3.83
N THR A 666 -3.02 -6.23 4.05
CA THR A 666 -3.80 -6.88 2.99
C THR A 666 -5.29 -6.76 3.26
N PHE A 667 -6.05 -6.38 2.24
CA PHE A 667 -7.50 -6.41 2.20
C PHE A 667 -7.95 -7.50 1.23
N ALA A 668 -8.69 -8.48 1.74
CA ALA A 668 -9.23 -9.59 0.98
C ALA A 668 -10.73 -9.41 0.85
N PHE A 669 -11.19 -9.10 -0.35
CA PHE A 669 -12.60 -8.99 -0.68
C PHE A 669 -13.17 -10.39 -0.90
N ASN A 670 -14.33 -10.68 -0.33
CA ASN A 670 -14.98 -11.97 -0.47
C ASN A 670 -15.44 -12.18 -1.91
N LYS A 671 -14.98 -13.27 -2.52
CA LYS A 671 -15.31 -13.64 -3.90
C LYS A 671 -16.33 -14.79 -4.02
N VAL A 672 -16.89 -15.25 -2.89
CA VAL A 672 -17.93 -16.30 -2.86
C VAL A 672 -19.30 -15.79 -3.34
N GLY A 673 -19.43 -14.48 -3.60
CA GLY A 673 -20.67 -13.86 -4.08
C GLY A 673 -21.03 -14.19 -5.55
N PRO A 674 -22.33 -14.21 -5.93
CA PRO A 674 -23.48 -13.91 -5.05
C PRO A 674 -23.78 -15.03 -4.06
N THR A 675 -24.08 -14.66 -2.81
CA THR A 675 -24.53 -15.61 -1.77
C THR A 675 -26.03 -15.51 -1.54
N PHE A 676 -26.65 -16.64 -1.24
CA PHE A 676 -28.09 -16.74 -1.00
C PHE A 676 -28.37 -17.46 0.33
N ILE A 677 -29.39 -16.99 1.05
CA ILE A 677 -29.88 -17.61 2.29
C ILE A 677 -31.32 -18.10 2.11
N ASN A 678 -31.73 -19.08 2.93
CA ASN A 678 -33.09 -19.59 2.94
C ASN A 678 -34.09 -18.46 3.26
N GLY A 679 -35.08 -18.25 2.40
CA GLY A 679 -36.16 -17.32 2.65
C GLY A 679 -37.13 -17.77 3.76
N THR A 680 -38.10 -16.91 4.07
CA THR A 680 -39.18 -17.26 4.99
C THR A 680 -40.16 -18.21 4.29
N TYR A 681 -39.81 -19.50 4.32
CA TYR A 681 -40.54 -20.62 3.69
C TYR A 681 -40.52 -20.67 2.15
N PRO A 682 -40.26 -21.85 1.53
CA PRO A 682 -39.90 -23.13 2.15
C PRO A 682 -38.41 -23.19 2.53
N VAL A 683 -38.08 -24.10 3.46
CA VAL A 683 -36.75 -24.24 4.11
C VAL A 683 -35.68 -24.87 3.17
N PHE A 684 -35.89 -24.80 1.86
CA PHE A 684 -34.97 -25.29 0.84
C PHE A 684 -34.59 -24.14 -0.08
N LEU A 685 -33.30 -24.04 -0.42
CA LEU A 685 -32.78 -23.20 -1.50
C LEU A 685 -33.34 -23.71 -2.84
N ASP A 686 -34.53 -23.27 -3.22
CA ASP A 686 -34.89 -23.15 -4.62
C ASP A 686 -34.60 -21.71 -5.09
N GLU A 687 -34.40 -21.52 -6.40
CA GLU A 687 -34.13 -20.19 -6.96
C GLU A 687 -35.28 -19.19 -6.72
N GLU A 688 -36.47 -19.68 -6.40
CA GLU A 688 -37.69 -18.88 -6.23
C GLU A 688 -37.87 -18.36 -4.79
N GLY A 689 -37.38 -19.09 -3.79
CA GLY A 689 -37.46 -18.75 -2.36
C GLY A 689 -36.15 -18.29 -1.72
N ALA A 690 -35.04 -18.29 -2.47
CA ALA A 690 -33.73 -17.84 -2.01
C ALA A 690 -33.65 -16.31 -1.91
N ILE A 691 -33.16 -15.79 -0.77
CA ILE A 691 -32.88 -14.35 -0.59
C ILE A 691 -31.42 -14.10 -0.91
N GLN A 692 -31.14 -13.21 -1.86
CA GLN A 692 -29.78 -12.77 -2.16
C GLN A 692 -29.26 -11.91 -1.00
N ASP A 693 -28.16 -12.34 -0.38
CA ASP A 693 -27.62 -11.73 0.84
C ASP A 693 -26.44 -10.81 0.55
N PHE A 694 -25.59 -11.17 -0.43
CA PHE A 694 -24.41 -10.37 -0.75
C PHE A 694 -23.98 -10.52 -2.22
N ILE A 695 -23.84 -9.39 -2.90
CA ILE A 695 -23.10 -9.27 -4.16
C ILE A 695 -22.32 -7.95 -4.17
N TRP A 696 -21.15 -7.96 -4.81
CA TRP A 696 -20.39 -6.74 -5.04
C TRP A 696 -20.90 -5.97 -6.24
N ALA A 697 -20.93 -4.64 -6.10
CA ALA A 697 -21.15 -3.71 -7.18
C ALA A 697 -20.30 -2.44 -7.00
N SER A 698 -20.31 -1.57 -8.00
CA SER A 698 -19.81 -0.20 -7.86
C SER A 698 -20.78 0.79 -8.48
N PHE A 699 -21.06 1.88 -7.77
CA PHE A 699 -21.98 2.92 -8.21
C PHE A 699 -21.58 4.31 -7.69
N ASP A 700 -21.89 5.36 -8.46
CA ASP A 700 -21.35 6.72 -8.28
C ASP A 700 -22.42 7.77 -7.90
N GLY A 701 -23.62 7.31 -7.54
CA GLY A 701 -24.75 8.17 -7.20
C GLY A 701 -25.44 8.84 -8.38
N SER A 702 -25.02 8.57 -9.61
CA SER A 702 -25.75 8.92 -10.82
C SER A 702 -26.96 8.00 -11.03
N ALA A 703 -27.77 8.30 -12.04
CA ALA A 703 -28.86 7.42 -12.47
C ALA A 703 -28.39 6.23 -13.33
N ASN A 704 -27.07 6.03 -13.48
CA ASN A 704 -26.52 4.92 -14.24
C ASN A 704 -26.72 3.59 -13.50
N ASP A 705 -26.84 2.51 -14.27
CA ASP A 705 -26.92 1.15 -13.71
C ASP A 705 -25.62 0.83 -12.92
N PRO A 706 -25.75 0.27 -11.70
CA PRO A 706 -24.63 -0.34 -11.00
C PRO A 706 -23.86 -1.34 -11.85
N ILE A 707 -22.54 -1.31 -11.71
CA ILE A 707 -21.62 -2.31 -12.28
C ILE A 707 -21.52 -3.46 -11.28
N THR A 708 -21.85 -4.68 -11.66
CA THR A 708 -21.82 -5.86 -10.76
C THR A 708 -20.60 -6.74 -11.00
N TYR A 709 -20.20 -7.53 -9.99
CA TYR A 709 -19.06 -8.44 -10.05
C TYR A 709 -19.48 -9.89 -9.74
N PRO A 710 -18.79 -10.93 -10.28
CA PRO A 710 -17.51 -10.86 -11.01
C PRO A 710 -17.59 -10.29 -12.43
N VAL A 711 -16.55 -9.54 -12.81
CA VAL A 711 -16.27 -9.00 -14.17
C VAL A 711 -17.31 -8.01 -14.75
N GLY A 712 -17.79 -7.08 -13.92
CA GLY A 712 -18.08 -5.68 -14.32
C GLY A 712 -19.23 -5.41 -15.30
N THR A 713 -20.21 -6.31 -15.45
CA THR A 713 -21.36 -6.07 -16.34
C THR A 713 -22.45 -5.26 -15.62
N SER A 714 -23.20 -4.41 -16.34
CA SER A 714 -24.38 -3.76 -15.74
C SER A 714 -25.47 -4.77 -15.37
N ILE A 715 -26.33 -4.44 -14.42
CA ILE A 715 -27.53 -5.25 -14.07
C ILE A 715 -28.33 -5.65 -15.32
N THR A 716 -28.49 -4.72 -16.26
CA THR A 716 -29.15 -4.98 -17.55
C THR A 716 -28.48 -6.12 -18.34
N ASN A 717 -27.15 -6.22 -18.32
CA ASN A 717 -26.41 -7.31 -18.96
C ASN A 717 -26.52 -8.63 -18.19
N LEU A 718 -26.70 -8.59 -16.87
CA LEU A 718 -26.93 -9.78 -16.05
C LEU A 718 -28.36 -10.34 -16.25
N LEU A 719 -29.37 -9.46 -16.30
CA LEU A 719 -30.73 -9.81 -16.72
C LEU A 719 -30.76 -10.39 -18.15
N ASN A 720 -29.77 -10.02 -18.97
CA ASN A 720 -29.62 -10.60 -20.30
C ASN A 720 -29.12 -12.05 -20.32
N GLN A 721 -28.60 -12.55 -19.20
CA GLN A 721 -28.07 -13.91 -19.02
C GLN A 721 -29.02 -14.86 -18.27
N VAL A 722 -30.11 -14.36 -17.66
CA VAL A 722 -31.15 -15.20 -17.04
C VAL A 722 -31.86 -16.03 -18.12
N PRO A 723 -31.87 -17.38 -18.03
CA PRO A 723 -32.50 -18.22 -19.03
C PRO A 723 -34.00 -17.91 -19.18
N MET A 724 -34.43 -17.61 -20.40
CA MET A 724 -35.86 -17.44 -20.68
C MET A 724 -36.55 -18.80 -20.71
N ALA A 725 -37.78 -18.89 -20.20
CA ALA A 725 -38.59 -20.09 -20.27
C ALA A 725 -40.07 -19.78 -20.55
N ILE A 726 -40.76 -20.72 -21.20
CA ILE A 726 -42.20 -20.68 -21.47
C ILE A 726 -42.92 -21.60 -20.49
N LEU A 727 -43.94 -21.10 -19.79
CA LEU A 727 -44.79 -21.85 -18.86
C LEU A 727 -46.24 -21.90 -19.38
N PRO A 728 -47.05 -22.91 -19.01
CA PRO A 728 -46.66 -24.12 -18.26
C PRO A 728 -45.80 -25.07 -19.11
N PRO A 729 -45.06 -25.99 -18.46
CA PRO A 729 -44.12 -26.83 -19.17
C PRO A 729 -44.72 -27.92 -20.06
N VAL A 730 -45.97 -28.25 -19.77
CA VAL A 730 -46.83 -29.19 -20.48
C VAL A 730 -48.20 -28.55 -20.63
N LEU A 731 -48.84 -28.79 -21.77
CA LEU A 731 -50.19 -28.31 -22.03
C LEU A 731 -51.21 -29.38 -21.59
N PRO A 732 -52.32 -28.99 -20.93
CA PRO A 732 -53.41 -29.91 -20.65
C PRO A 732 -53.94 -30.55 -21.93
N ALA A 733 -54.28 -31.84 -21.90
CA ALA A 733 -54.89 -32.52 -23.04
C ALA A 733 -56.23 -31.86 -23.44
N ALA A 734 -56.55 -31.88 -24.72
CA ALA A 734 -57.86 -31.47 -25.23
C ALA A 734 -58.71 -32.68 -25.62
N SER A 735 -60.03 -32.52 -25.67
CA SER A 735 -60.96 -33.51 -26.20
C SER A 735 -61.88 -32.86 -27.23
N ILE A 736 -62.16 -33.56 -28.31
CA ILE A 736 -63.10 -33.09 -29.35
C ILE A 736 -64.51 -32.96 -28.76
N SER A 737 -64.91 -33.90 -27.91
CA SER A 737 -66.24 -33.94 -27.28
C SER A 737 -66.44 -32.95 -26.12
N ALA A 738 -65.36 -32.40 -25.55
CA ALA A 738 -65.41 -31.48 -24.41
C ALA A 738 -65.68 -30.00 -24.77
N GLY A 739 -65.67 -29.64 -26.05
CA GLY A 739 -65.90 -28.26 -26.51
C GLY A 739 -64.61 -27.44 -26.66
N PRO A 740 -64.67 -26.09 -26.57
CA PRO A 740 -63.51 -25.23 -26.85
C PRO A 740 -62.39 -25.43 -25.83
N TYR A 741 -61.17 -25.58 -26.33
CA TYR A 741 -59.92 -25.60 -25.59
C TYR A 741 -59.42 -24.17 -25.36
N SER A 742 -58.83 -23.93 -24.18
CA SER A 742 -58.13 -22.69 -23.85
C SER A 742 -56.97 -23.00 -22.91
N ALA A 743 -55.77 -22.55 -23.26
CA ALA A 743 -54.60 -22.57 -22.41
C ALA A 743 -53.82 -21.26 -22.57
N GLN A 744 -53.28 -20.76 -21.46
CA GLN A 744 -52.49 -19.53 -21.45
C GLN A 744 -51.02 -19.87 -21.24
N LEU A 745 -50.18 -19.36 -22.13
CA LEU A 745 -48.73 -19.36 -21.94
C LEU A 745 -48.29 -18.08 -21.21
N SER A 746 -47.27 -18.23 -20.39
CA SER A 746 -46.54 -17.12 -19.76
C SER A 746 -45.03 -17.30 -19.93
N GLY A 747 -44.30 -16.21 -19.77
CA GLY A 747 -42.84 -16.17 -19.87
C GLY A 747 -42.17 -15.87 -18.53
N THR A 748 -41.01 -16.47 -18.29
CA THR A 748 -40.08 -16.10 -17.22
C THR A 748 -38.70 -15.83 -17.80
N GLY A 749 -37.88 -15.02 -17.10
CA GLY A 749 -36.59 -14.54 -17.59
C GLY A 749 -36.70 -13.56 -18.77
N GLY A 750 -35.59 -12.90 -19.12
CA GLY A 750 -35.59 -11.90 -20.20
C GLY A 750 -36.34 -10.60 -19.86
N GLN A 751 -36.68 -9.79 -20.87
CA GLN A 751 -37.34 -8.48 -20.68
C GLN A 751 -38.78 -8.46 -21.25
N PRO A 752 -39.82 -8.28 -20.42
CA PRO A 752 -41.19 -8.10 -20.92
C PRO A 752 -41.36 -6.76 -21.68
N PRO A 753 -42.34 -6.64 -22.60
CA PRO A 753 -43.40 -7.61 -22.90
C PRO A 753 -42.93 -8.79 -23.75
N TYR A 754 -43.56 -9.95 -23.54
CA TYR A 754 -43.31 -11.16 -24.35
C TYR A 754 -44.28 -11.26 -25.52
N THR A 755 -43.80 -11.79 -26.64
CA THR A 755 -44.60 -12.12 -27.81
C THR A 755 -44.41 -13.59 -28.19
N PHE A 756 -45.51 -14.28 -28.50
CA PHE A 756 -45.52 -15.70 -28.81
C PHE A 756 -45.81 -15.95 -30.30
N SER A 757 -45.15 -16.97 -30.85
CA SER A 757 -45.32 -17.40 -32.25
C SER A 757 -44.98 -18.87 -32.41
N ILE A 758 -45.37 -19.48 -33.54
CA ILE A 758 -44.86 -20.80 -33.93
C ILE A 758 -43.42 -20.64 -34.43
N SER A 759 -42.51 -21.46 -33.91
CA SER A 759 -41.10 -21.40 -34.28
C SER A 759 -40.92 -21.75 -35.77
N PRO A 760 -40.04 -21.04 -36.52
CA PRO A 760 -39.82 -21.32 -37.93
C PRO A 760 -39.45 -22.79 -38.19
N GLY A 761 -40.19 -23.45 -39.09
CA GLY A 761 -39.99 -24.86 -39.43
C GLY A 761 -40.63 -25.85 -38.47
N SER A 762 -41.37 -25.38 -37.46
CA SER A 762 -42.22 -26.25 -36.63
C SER A 762 -43.49 -26.69 -37.35
N LEU A 763 -44.11 -27.77 -36.86
CA LEU A 763 -45.41 -28.23 -37.31
C LEU A 763 -46.51 -27.31 -36.77
N ASP A 764 -47.58 -27.15 -37.55
CA ASP A 764 -48.74 -26.35 -37.14
C ASP A 764 -49.42 -26.92 -35.89
N LEU A 765 -50.15 -26.06 -35.16
CA LEU A 765 -51.04 -26.52 -34.10
C LEU A 765 -52.10 -27.51 -34.66
N PRO A 766 -52.67 -28.38 -33.81
CA PRO A 766 -53.80 -29.23 -34.19
C PRO A 766 -54.90 -28.42 -34.88
N ALA A 767 -55.49 -28.99 -35.94
CA ALA A 767 -56.53 -28.31 -36.71
C ALA A 767 -57.67 -27.82 -35.82
N GLY A 768 -57.99 -26.52 -35.92
CA GLY A 768 -59.02 -25.86 -35.12
C GLY A 768 -58.49 -25.13 -33.87
N LEU A 769 -57.19 -25.20 -33.58
CA LEU A 769 -56.52 -24.39 -32.55
C LEU A 769 -55.69 -23.26 -33.17
N THR A 770 -55.64 -22.12 -32.49
CA THR A 770 -54.84 -20.95 -32.86
C THR A 770 -54.01 -20.45 -31.68
N LEU A 771 -52.80 -19.95 -31.94
CA LEU A 771 -51.95 -19.27 -30.96
C LEU A 771 -52.04 -17.75 -31.17
N GLY A 772 -52.43 -17.03 -30.12
CA GLY A 772 -52.35 -15.58 -30.03
C GLY A 772 -50.95 -15.09 -29.69
N THR A 773 -50.62 -13.85 -30.08
CA THR A 773 -49.32 -13.22 -29.77
C THR A 773 -49.12 -12.99 -28.28
N ASP A 774 -50.20 -13.00 -27.50
CA ASP A 774 -50.23 -12.93 -26.04
C ASP A 774 -50.00 -14.29 -25.35
N GLY A 775 -49.79 -15.36 -26.12
CA GLY A 775 -49.57 -16.70 -25.59
C GLY A 775 -50.85 -17.51 -25.37
N SER A 776 -52.02 -17.00 -25.77
CA SER A 776 -53.28 -17.75 -25.66
C SER A 776 -53.39 -18.81 -26.76
N ILE A 777 -53.55 -20.08 -26.38
CA ILE A 777 -53.88 -21.17 -27.30
C ILE A 777 -55.36 -21.48 -27.14
N SER A 778 -56.17 -21.24 -28.17
CA SER A 778 -57.61 -21.41 -28.09
C SER A 778 -58.24 -21.95 -29.38
N GLY A 779 -59.41 -22.56 -29.25
CA GLY A 779 -60.20 -23.09 -30.38
C GLY A 779 -60.81 -24.46 -30.08
N THR A 780 -61.37 -25.13 -31.09
CA THR A 780 -61.94 -26.48 -30.91
C THR A 780 -61.16 -27.46 -31.78
N PRO A 781 -60.43 -28.43 -31.19
CA PRO A 781 -59.64 -29.37 -31.96
C PRO A 781 -60.55 -30.30 -32.77
N GLN A 782 -60.16 -30.61 -34.01
CA GLN A 782 -61.01 -31.35 -34.95
C GLN A 782 -60.66 -32.85 -35.05
N ASN A 783 -59.41 -33.22 -34.79
CA ASN A 783 -58.92 -34.59 -34.97
C ASN A 783 -58.14 -35.07 -33.74
N ALA A 784 -58.46 -36.28 -33.28
CA ALA A 784 -57.79 -36.90 -32.15
C ALA A 784 -56.40 -37.39 -32.57
N GLY A 785 -55.42 -37.27 -31.68
CA GLY A 785 -54.03 -37.62 -31.97
C GLY A 785 -53.04 -36.97 -31.01
N VAL A 786 -51.78 -37.34 -31.13
CA VAL A 786 -50.67 -36.69 -30.43
C VAL A 786 -49.93 -35.81 -31.44
N TYR A 787 -49.83 -34.53 -31.13
CA TYR A 787 -49.21 -33.52 -31.96
C TYR A 787 -47.93 -33.02 -31.30
N SER A 788 -46.90 -32.74 -32.10
CA SER A 788 -45.68 -32.11 -31.62
C SER A 788 -45.45 -30.81 -32.38
N PHE A 789 -45.45 -29.69 -31.65
CA PHE A 789 -45.21 -28.36 -32.19
C PHE A 789 -44.32 -27.56 -31.24
N THR A 790 -43.67 -26.54 -31.77
CA THR A 790 -42.67 -25.73 -31.07
C THR A 790 -43.10 -24.29 -31.07
N ILE A 791 -43.28 -23.73 -29.87
CA ILE A 791 -43.65 -22.34 -29.66
C ILE A 791 -42.38 -21.55 -29.35
N ARG A 792 -42.25 -20.39 -30.00
CA ARG A 792 -41.23 -19.39 -29.74
C ARG A 792 -41.80 -18.25 -28.90
N MET A 793 -41.14 -17.94 -27.79
CA MET A 793 -41.36 -16.70 -27.05
C MET A 793 -40.22 -15.74 -27.36
N THR A 794 -40.55 -14.49 -27.68
CA THR A 794 -39.60 -13.41 -27.96
C THR A 794 -39.83 -12.26 -26.98
N ASP A 795 -38.75 -11.74 -26.41
CA ASP A 795 -38.75 -10.64 -25.45
C ASP A 795 -38.62 -9.27 -26.13
N ALA A 796 -38.66 -8.18 -25.35
CA ALA A 796 -38.59 -6.80 -25.86
C ALA A 796 -37.24 -6.45 -26.53
N PHE A 797 -36.19 -7.24 -26.28
CA PHE A 797 -34.85 -7.07 -26.87
C PHE A 797 -34.59 -8.06 -28.01
N PHE A 798 -35.65 -8.70 -28.54
CA PHE A 798 -35.59 -9.67 -29.65
C PHE A 798 -34.82 -10.96 -29.36
N ARG A 799 -34.57 -11.27 -28.09
CA ARG A 799 -34.08 -12.59 -27.70
C ARG A 799 -35.25 -13.56 -27.72
N PHE A 800 -34.99 -14.83 -28.04
CA PHE A 800 -36.04 -15.83 -28.08
C PHE A 800 -35.65 -17.14 -27.40
N VAL A 801 -36.66 -17.86 -26.92
CA VAL A 801 -36.56 -19.26 -26.49
C VAL A 801 -37.65 -20.09 -27.18
N ASP A 802 -37.28 -21.30 -27.56
CA ASP A 802 -38.19 -22.25 -28.20
C ASP A 802 -38.55 -23.37 -27.22
N ARG A 803 -39.83 -23.73 -27.19
CA ARG A 803 -40.34 -24.84 -26.39
C ARG A 803 -41.18 -25.78 -27.23
N THR A 804 -40.76 -27.03 -27.30
CA THR A 804 -41.51 -28.10 -27.96
C THR A 804 -42.52 -28.70 -27.00
N TYR A 805 -43.77 -28.78 -27.44
CA TYR A 805 -44.87 -29.41 -26.73
C TYR A 805 -45.25 -30.73 -27.40
N ALA A 806 -45.56 -31.74 -26.58
CA ALA A 806 -46.26 -32.94 -26.99
C ALA A 806 -47.70 -32.84 -26.48
N PHE A 807 -48.63 -32.58 -27.39
CA PHE A 807 -50.01 -32.24 -27.09
C PHE A 807 -50.95 -33.38 -27.49
N SER A 808 -51.76 -33.86 -26.55
CA SER A 808 -52.71 -34.94 -26.82
C SER A 808 -54.12 -34.40 -26.99
N VAL A 809 -54.77 -34.82 -28.07
CA VAL A 809 -56.20 -34.63 -28.33
C VAL A 809 -56.88 -35.98 -28.28
N THR A 810 -57.79 -36.17 -27.33
CA THR A 810 -58.62 -37.38 -27.24
C THR A 810 -59.94 -37.18 -28.00
N PRO A 811 -60.65 -38.27 -28.36
CA PRO A 811 -62.00 -38.18 -28.90
C PRO A 811 -62.95 -37.35 -28.02
#